data_AF-A0A6L9G824-F1
#
_entry.id   AF-A0A6L9G824-F1
#
_cell.length_a   1.000
_cell.length_b   1.000
_cell.length_c   1.000
_cell.angle_alpha   90.00
_cell.angle_beta   90.00
_cell.angle_gamma   90.00
#
_symmetry.space_group_name_H-M   'P 1'
#
loop_
_entity.id
_entity.type
_entity.pdbx_description
1 polymer ?
#
loop_
_entity_poly.entity_id
_entity_poly.type
_entity_poly.pdbx_seq_one_letter_code
_entity_poly.pdbx_strand_id
1 'polypeptide(L)'
;MQEEEFEQCVRLADLVIQALEAGTGKHEWDVLDELFATFGLDWNKINASVHARTRDRVKVLRRIAAKELVGATASIEELINAVMRCGGRFVSMVDGIYLRLSQHSATTSGSSETFHLRRAVVDETLLTINPAFLEKIRHLVDEIQRVPLGKVDFKSLGRFTCWDVSGFYGCWPLNDSYERKQLLTEVLNLRWLGPLIEQRLAEDRSWEVACTLWHRAQVAAESLVASSERIVRSHAAHLDAVAHLDSEQAAVEVFGCAAKEPYTSQLRDEIKEYRLSRSLWITVFPGFVDGVEENSALGLDADLNTVNRPGDGHRGSGVSDLAGFVAFWRLGLWADRERQTKEEQLFENRYYVEELLDQIISACDEASSWLDSAVLDITHMVDEKVQREAFEEFLSLPLWNRRDLLYEVWLLCATLDACEEAGWSVQLLCLTEEDRVWILSTNPTEEPVAVLEKAELYLDVWREPRRRTAQGELTPDLTVSTPRPYVRDLLVVEAKDRIKLASGVQESGRTGAQHSEFSSVNAGTNTAVGVARKYALGLGPQVTWLCNHCNFRQVNQIEENHGDAWTQIYVADEFRPGQIPEHFALTVARALRPQTEVSGEDLSAQPAQNGFILVLDMTGSMHEAHEQVFAALAGYRKTEHLTHRALLYSDHGSGEPYLIRDVGPEEDIESLVNKVRLQPVGHGGDTEEALEDAMHWCRVIAEDLGRQRIMVVTDAPPHLTADCPEGINFSAEVRQLLGLGCEILVVSNWMERPGLGDQAKNPWGEFLGDTGFKLAPLNSLLIGNET
;
A
#
# COMPACT_ATOMS: atom_id res chain seq x y z
N MET A 1 -34.08 3.11 -23.54
CA MET A 1 -33.58 2.08 -24.48
C MET A 1 -34.66 1.59 -25.41
N GLN A 2 -34.37 1.59 -26.72
CA GLN A 2 -35.14 0.82 -27.70
C GLN A 2 -34.88 -0.69 -27.52
N GLU A 3 -35.72 -1.57 -28.07
CA GLU A 3 -35.61 -3.03 -27.89
C GLU A 3 -34.24 -3.58 -28.38
N GLU A 4 -33.75 -3.08 -29.52
CA GLU A 4 -32.45 -3.46 -30.08
C GLU A 4 -31.27 -2.98 -29.21
N GLU A 5 -31.34 -1.75 -28.70
CA GLU A 5 -30.36 -1.15 -27.79
C GLU A 5 -30.31 -1.92 -26.45
N PHE A 6 -31.47 -2.35 -25.95
CA PHE A 6 -31.56 -3.19 -24.75
C PHE A 6 -30.88 -4.55 -24.95
N GLU A 7 -31.13 -5.23 -26.06
CA GLU A 7 -30.46 -6.51 -26.36
C GLU A 7 -28.94 -6.36 -26.47
N GLN A 8 -28.47 -5.24 -27.05
CA GLN A 8 -27.06 -4.92 -27.14
C GLN A 8 -26.45 -4.65 -25.76
N CYS A 9 -27.12 -3.86 -24.91
CA CYS A 9 -26.70 -3.61 -23.54
C CYS A 9 -26.59 -4.92 -22.73
N VAL A 10 -27.55 -5.85 -22.90
CA VAL A 10 -27.49 -7.18 -22.26
C VAL A 10 -26.27 -7.98 -22.70
N ARG A 11 -25.97 -8.01 -24.00
CA ARG A 11 -24.77 -8.70 -24.50
C ARG A 11 -23.50 -8.11 -23.92
N LEU A 12 -23.43 -6.79 -23.85
CA LEU A 12 -22.25 -6.10 -23.34
C LEU A 12 -22.06 -6.33 -21.84
N ALA A 13 -23.13 -6.22 -21.05
CA ALA A 13 -23.09 -6.54 -19.62
C ALA A 13 -22.67 -7.99 -19.38
N ASP A 14 -23.12 -8.95 -20.19
CA ASP A 14 -22.68 -10.34 -20.09
C ASP A 14 -21.18 -10.49 -20.37
N LEU A 15 -20.65 -9.80 -21.40
CA LEU A 15 -19.21 -9.76 -21.69
C LEU A 15 -18.39 -9.17 -20.54
N VAL A 16 -18.82 -8.04 -19.98
CA VAL A 16 -18.16 -7.38 -18.83
C VAL A 16 -18.07 -8.34 -17.64
N ILE A 17 -19.18 -8.97 -17.29
CA ILE A 17 -19.27 -9.89 -16.16
C ILE A 17 -18.45 -11.16 -16.39
N GLN A 18 -18.33 -11.63 -17.64
CA GLN A 18 -17.47 -12.74 -18.01
C GLN A 18 -15.99 -12.36 -17.94
N ALA A 19 -15.60 -11.20 -18.47
CA ALA A 19 -14.23 -10.68 -18.46
C ALA A 19 -13.73 -10.39 -17.03
N LEU A 20 -14.63 -10.10 -16.09
CA LEU A 20 -14.33 -9.95 -14.65
C LEU A 20 -14.39 -11.26 -13.87
N GLU A 21 -14.55 -12.39 -14.56
CA GLU A 21 -14.66 -13.73 -14.01
C GLU A 21 -15.73 -13.94 -12.92
N ALA A 22 -16.76 -13.11 -12.85
CA ALA A 22 -17.65 -13.04 -11.69
C ALA A 22 -18.17 -14.43 -11.22
N GLY A 23 -17.97 -14.75 -9.94
CA GLY A 23 -18.43 -15.98 -9.31
C GLY A 23 -17.46 -17.18 -9.31
N THR A 24 -16.30 -17.13 -9.97
CA THR A 24 -15.31 -18.24 -10.02
C THR A 24 -14.53 -18.46 -8.73
N GLY A 25 -14.68 -17.57 -7.74
CA GLY A 25 -13.79 -17.49 -6.57
C GLY A 25 -12.45 -16.79 -6.85
N LYS A 26 -12.12 -16.50 -8.12
CA LYS A 26 -10.96 -15.71 -8.58
C LYS A 26 -11.37 -14.33 -9.14
N HIS A 27 -12.59 -13.88 -8.85
CA HIS A 27 -13.12 -12.64 -9.39
C HIS A 27 -12.68 -11.46 -8.52
N GLU A 28 -12.34 -10.35 -9.18
CA GLU A 28 -11.97 -9.11 -8.53
C GLU A 28 -13.21 -8.43 -7.96
N TRP A 29 -13.47 -8.73 -6.69
CA TRP A 29 -14.56 -8.13 -5.93
C TRP A 29 -14.53 -6.62 -5.97
N ASP A 30 -13.36 -6.01 -6.11
CA ASP A 30 -13.23 -4.56 -6.00
C ASP A 30 -13.58 -3.84 -7.29
N VAL A 31 -13.20 -4.40 -8.44
CA VAL A 31 -13.65 -3.88 -9.74
C VAL A 31 -15.14 -4.14 -9.93
N LEU A 32 -15.64 -5.29 -9.49
CA LEU A 32 -17.07 -5.57 -9.49
C LEU A 32 -17.82 -4.67 -8.49
N ASP A 33 -17.32 -4.48 -7.26
CA ASP A 33 -17.92 -3.60 -6.26
C ASP A 33 -17.93 -2.15 -6.78
N GLU A 34 -16.82 -1.64 -7.33
CA GLU A 34 -16.71 -0.29 -7.88
C GLU A 34 -17.64 -0.10 -9.09
N LEU A 35 -17.62 -1.05 -10.04
CA LEU A 35 -18.50 -1.03 -11.21
C LEU A 35 -19.97 -1.03 -10.79
N PHE A 36 -20.38 -1.94 -9.91
CA PHE A 36 -21.77 -2.04 -9.47
C PHE A 36 -22.19 -0.84 -8.61
N ALA A 37 -21.31 -0.35 -7.72
CA ALA A 37 -21.57 0.83 -6.91
C ALA A 37 -21.80 2.09 -7.76
N THR A 38 -21.14 2.19 -8.93
CA THR A 38 -21.36 3.27 -9.91
C THR A 38 -22.82 3.36 -10.34
N PHE A 39 -23.50 2.22 -10.39
CA PHE A 39 -24.92 2.12 -10.76
C PHE A 39 -25.84 1.98 -9.53
N GLY A 40 -25.35 2.29 -8.33
CA GLY A 40 -26.11 2.15 -7.09
C GLY A 40 -26.44 0.70 -6.71
N LEU A 41 -25.72 -0.27 -7.29
CA LEU A 41 -25.90 -1.69 -7.03
C LEU A 41 -24.90 -2.19 -5.98
N ASP A 42 -25.33 -3.17 -5.20
CA ASP A 42 -24.51 -3.83 -4.19
C ASP A 42 -24.17 -5.25 -4.65
N TRP A 43 -22.95 -5.42 -5.14
CA TRP A 43 -22.47 -6.70 -5.65
C TRP A 43 -22.50 -7.80 -4.58
N ASN A 44 -22.28 -7.48 -3.30
CA ASN A 44 -22.37 -8.44 -2.20
C ASN A 44 -23.79 -8.99 -2.06
N LYS A 45 -24.81 -8.14 -2.16
CA LYS A 45 -26.23 -8.57 -2.17
C LYS A 45 -26.54 -9.43 -3.39
N ILE A 46 -26.04 -9.07 -4.56
CA ILE A 46 -26.23 -9.84 -5.80
C ILE A 46 -25.58 -11.22 -5.68
N ASN A 47 -24.33 -11.30 -5.23
CA ASN A 47 -23.64 -12.57 -5.01
C ASN A 47 -24.31 -13.44 -3.94
N ALA A 48 -24.79 -12.83 -2.85
CA ALA A 48 -25.52 -13.52 -1.79
C ALA A 48 -26.91 -14.00 -2.21
N SER A 49 -27.53 -13.37 -3.21
CA SER A 49 -28.83 -13.79 -3.75
C SER A 49 -28.80 -15.18 -4.39
N VAL A 50 -27.63 -15.65 -4.82
CA VAL A 50 -27.45 -16.98 -5.43
C VAL A 50 -26.84 -17.94 -4.43
N HIS A 51 -27.69 -18.83 -3.90
CA HIS A 51 -27.31 -19.80 -2.88
C HIS A 51 -26.09 -20.63 -3.30
N ALA A 52 -25.16 -20.87 -2.38
CA ALA A 52 -23.91 -21.62 -2.62
C ALA A 52 -24.10 -23.04 -3.21
N ARG A 53 -25.28 -23.65 -3.05
CA ARG A 53 -25.62 -25.00 -3.54
C ARG A 53 -26.31 -24.99 -4.91
N THR A 54 -26.44 -23.83 -5.54
CA THR A 54 -27.09 -23.69 -6.84
C THR A 54 -26.27 -24.43 -7.90
N ARG A 55 -26.90 -25.33 -8.66
CA ARG A 55 -26.27 -25.98 -9.80
C ARG A 55 -25.90 -24.92 -10.84
N ASP A 56 -24.66 -24.97 -11.34
CA ASP A 56 -24.10 -23.95 -12.23
C ASP A 56 -24.18 -22.53 -11.65
N ARG A 57 -23.93 -22.40 -10.33
CA ARG A 57 -23.98 -21.12 -9.59
C ARG A 57 -23.32 -19.97 -10.34
N VAL A 58 -22.13 -20.18 -10.90
CA VAL A 58 -21.38 -19.16 -11.65
C VAL A 58 -22.23 -18.61 -12.80
N LYS A 59 -22.76 -19.50 -13.64
CA LYS A 59 -23.60 -19.11 -14.79
C LYS A 59 -24.87 -18.39 -14.35
N VAL A 60 -25.50 -18.85 -13.27
CA VAL A 60 -26.71 -18.21 -12.72
C VAL A 60 -26.40 -16.82 -12.17
N LEU A 61 -25.31 -16.69 -11.41
CA LEU A 61 -24.86 -15.43 -10.84
C LEU A 61 -24.51 -14.41 -11.93
N ARG A 62 -23.71 -14.81 -12.94
CA ARG A 62 -23.34 -13.93 -14.05
C ARG A 62 -24.56 -13.40 -14.79
N ARG A 63 -25.56 -14.24 -15.03
CA ARG A 63 -26.82 -13.83 -15.68
C ARG A 63 -27.62 -12.84 -14.81
N ILE A 64 -27.68 -13.05 -13.50
CA ILE A 64 -28.37 -12.12 -12.59
C ILE A 64 -27.62 -10.79 -12.55
N ALA A 65 -26.30 -10.84 -12.38
CA ALA A 65 -25.41 -9.70 -12.37
C ALA A 65 -25.55 -8.83 -13.62
N ALA A 66 -25.47 -9.44 -14.81
CA ALA A 66 -25.65 -8.74 -16.08
C ALA A 66 -27.04 -8.10 -16.18
N LYS A 67 -28.09 -8.80 -15.70
CA LYS A 67 -29.44 -8.26 -15.71
C LYS A 67 -29.62 -7.06 -14.77
N GLU A 68 -29.08 -7.13 -13.55
CA GLU A 68 -29.12 -6.01 -12.59
C GLU A 68 -28.35 -4.82 -13.16
N LEU A 69 -27.18 -5.05 -13.75
CA LEU A 69 -26.36 -4.01 -14.37
C LEU A 69 -27.11 -3.30 -15.50
N VAL A 70 -27.71 -4.06 -16.44
CA VAL A 70 -28.55 -3.49 -17.52
C VAL A 70 -29.76 -2.73 -16.97
N GLY A 71 -30.36 -3.23 -15.89
CA GLY A 71 -31.51 -2.60 -15.25
C GLY A 71 -31.17 -1.25 -14.59
N ALA A 72 -29.90 -1.05 -14.23
CA ALA A 72 -29.41 0.14 -13.57
C ALA A 72 -28.70 1.13 -14.52
N THR A 73 -28.25 0.68 -15.70
CA THR A 73 -27.63 1.54 -16.72
C THR A 73 -28.68 2.25 -17.58
N ALA A 74 -28.54 3.56 -17.76
CA ALA A 74 -29.42 4.36 -18.61
C ALA A 74 -29.11 4.19 -20.11
N SER A 75 -27.85 3.92 -20.47
CA SER A 75 -27.38 3.70 -21.85
C SER A 75 -26.19 2.73 -21.92
N ILE A 76 -25.87 2.25 -23.13
CA ILE A 76 -24.66 1.44 -23.40
C ILE A 76 -23.39 2.25 -23.10
N GLU A 77 -23.37 3.53 -23.44
CA GLU A 77 -22.24 4.42 -23.23
C GLU A 77 -21.88 4.56 -21.76
N GLU A 78 -22.88 4.67 -20.88
CA GLU A 78 -22.69 4.74 -19.43
C GLU A 78 -21.96 3.49 -18.90
N LEU A 79 -22.35 2.30 -19.41
CA LEU A 79 -21.69 1.04 -19.09
C LEU A 79 -20.24 1.00 -19.61
N ILE A 80 -20.00 1.43 -20.85
CA ILE A 80 -18.64 1.52 -21.43
C ILE A 80 -17.76 2.44 -20.58
N ASN A 81 -18.25 3.63 -20.24
CA ASN A 81 -17.50 4.62 -19.46
C ASN A 81 -17.17 4.11 -18.06
N ALA A 82 -18.11 3.47 -17.37
CA ALA A 82 -17.88 2.90 -16.05
C ALA A 82 -16.79 1.81 -16.10
N VAL A 83 -16.83 0.93 -17.09
CA VAL A 83 -15.83 -0.14 -17.26
C VAL A 83 -14.47 0.42 -17.66
N MET A 84 -14.41 1.41 -18.55
CA MET A 84 -13.14 2.04 -18.93
C MET A 84 -12.49 2.76 -17.76
N ARG A 85 -13.28 3.43 -16.91
CA ARG A 85 -12.78 4.06 -15.68
C ARG A 85 -12.15 3.03 -14.75
N CYS A 86 -12.81 1.89 -14.53
CA CYS A 86 -12.24 0.82 -13.70
C CYS A 86 -11.09 0.08 -14.41
N GLY A 87 -11.11 0.06 -15.75
CA GLY A 87 -10.18 -0.67 -16.61
C GLY A 87 -8.85 0.01 -16.89
N GLY A 88 -8.80 1.35 -16.88
CA GLY A 88 -7.60 2.14 -17.20
C GLY A 88 -6.40 1.77 -16.33
N ARG A 89 -6.63 1.43 -15.05
CA ARG A 89 -5.59 0.99 -14.11
C ARG A 89 -4.86 -0.27 -14.60
N PHE A 90 -5.56 -1.21 -15.23
CA PHE A 90 -4.96 -2.45 -15.75
C PHE A 90 -4.11 -2.20 -16.98
N VAL A 91 -4.51 -1.24 -17.82
CA VAL A 91 -3.70 -0.83 -18.97
C VAL A 91 -2.37 -0.24 -18.50
N SER A 92 -2.42 0.68 -17.52
CA SER A 92 -1.21 1.24 -16.91
C SER A 92 -0.34 0.18 -16.24
N MET A 93 -0.94 -0.84 -15.61
CA MET A 93 -0.23 -1.98 -15.04
C MET A 93 0.57 -2.74 -16.10
N VAL A 94 -0.08 -3.11 -17.21
CA VAL A 94 0.53 -3.87 -18.31
C VAL A 94 1.66 -3.07 -18.96
N ASP A 95 1.48 -1.76 -19.13
CA ASP A 95 2.52 -0.88 -19.66
C ASP A 95 3.72 -0.76 -18.70
N GLY A 96 3.48 -0.60 -17.40
CA GLY A 96 4.53 -0.57 -16.38
C GLY A 96 5.34 -1.87 -16.32
N ILE A 97 4.67 -3.03 -16.35
CA ILE A 97 5.33 -4.34 -16.44
C ILE A 97 6.24 -4.38 -17.67
N TYR A 98 5.70 -4.02 -18.84
CA TYR A 98 6.46 -4.06 -20.08
C TYR A 98 7.67 -3.13 -20.06
N LEU A 99 7.49 -1.88 -19.61
CA LEU A 99 8.56 -0.89 -19.52
C LEU A 99 9.71 -1.42 -18.68
N ARG A 100 9.40 -1.95 -17.49
CA ARG A 100 10.39 -2.55 -16.58
C ARG A 100 11.12 -3.72 -17.23
N LEU A 101 10.39 -4.67 -17.78
CA LEU A 101 10.98 -5.85 -18.42
C LEU A 101 11.84 -5.47 -19.63
N SER A 102 11.43 -4.47 -20.40
CA SER A 102 12.17 -3.98 -21.57
C SER A 102 13.53 -3.38 -21.17
N GLN A 103 13.59 -2.62 -20.07
CA GLN A 103 14.83 -2.05 -19.55
C GLN A 103 15.85 -3.12 -19.18
N HIS A 104 15.40 -4.21 -18.54
CA HIS A 104 16.24 -5.31 -18.09
C HIS A 104 16.50 -6.39 -19.15
N SER A 105 15.75 -6.37 -20.25
CA SER A 105 16.00 -7.26 -21.40
C SER A 105 17.28 -6.89 -22.19
N ALA A 106 17.73 -5.64 -22.09
CA ALA A 106 18.87 -5.12 -22.84
C ALA A 106 20.23 -5.61 -22.29
N THR A 107 20.32 -5.94 -21.00
CA THR A 107 21.57 -6.34 -20.34
C THR A 107 21.90 -7.82 -20.52
N THR A 108 20.97 -8.64 -21.02
CA THR A 108 21.16 -10.09 -21.07
C THR A 108 21.41 -10.67 -22.46
N SER A 109 20.89 -10.14 -23.59
CA SER A 109 21.22 -10.75 -24.92
C SER A 109 20.72 -10.10 -26.23
N GLY A 110 20.27 -8.84 -26.27
CA GLY A 110 20.05 -8.09 -27.52
C GLY A 110 18.71 -8.34 -28.28
N SER A 111 17.99 -7.24 -28.48
CA SER A 111 17.07 -6.88 -29.59
C SER A 111 15.77 -7.64 -29.91
N SER A 112 14.97 -8.15 -28.96
CA SER A 112 13.56 -8.44 -29.28
C SER A 112 12.58 -8.08 -28.17
N GLU A 113 11.48 -7.42 -28.55
CA GLU A 113 10.55 -6.68 -27.70
C GLU A 113 9.35 -7.54 -27.17
N THR A 114 9.40 -8.87 -27.14
CA THR A 114 8.23 -9.72 -26.81
C THR A 114 8.41 -10.58 -25.56
N PHE A 115 7.43 -10.54 -24.64
CA PHE A 115 7.34 -11.31 -23.41
C PHE A 115 6.12 -12.24 -23.43
N HIS A 116 6.24 -13.46 -22.91
CA HIS A 116 5.11 -14.38 -22.75
C HIS A 116 4.91 -14.73 -21.26
N LEU A 117 3.70 -14.51 -20.77
CA LEU A 117 3.26 -14.83 -19.41
C LEU A 117 2.26 -16.00 -19.47
N ARG A 118 2.49 -17.05 -18.67
CA ARG A 118 1.53 -18.15 -18.47
C ARG A 118 1.73 -18.79 -17.11
N ARG A 119 0.63 -19.20 -16.49
CA ARG A 119 0.63 -20.12 -15.35
C ARG A 119 0.94 -21.56 -15.82
N ALA A 120 2.08 -22.12 -15.39
CA ALA A 120 2.42 -23.51 -15.72
C ALA A 120 1.33 -24.52 -15.27
N VAL A 121 1.13 -25.62 -16.02
CA VAL A 121 0.18 -26.72 -15.68
C VAL A 121 -1.31 -26.39 -15.82
N VAL A 122 -1.69 -25.15 -16.15
CA VAL A 122 -3.06 -24.84 -16.59
C VAL A 122 -3.10 -24.87 -18.12
N ASP A 123 -4.04 -25.62 -18.71
CA ASP A 123 -4.24 -25.69 -20.17
C ASP A 123 -4.94 -24.42 -20.65
N GLU A 124 -4.12 -23.40 -20.84
CA GLU A 124 -4.54 -22.01 -20.81
C GLU A 124 -3.71 -21.21 -21.81
N THR A 125 -4.33 -20.30 -22.56
CA THR A 125 -3.64 -19.50 -23.59
C THR A 125 -2.56 -18.61 -22.95
N LEU A 126 -1.37 -18.61 -23.58
CA LEU A 126 -0.24 -17.74 -23.24
C LEU A 126 -0.65 -16.27 -23.41
N LEU A 127 -0.54 -15.47 -22.35
CA LEU A 127 -0.65 -14.02 -22.47
C LEU A 127 0.67 -13.50 -23.05
N THR A 128 0.62 -12.92 -24.25
CA THR A 128 1.82 -12.37 -24.89
C THR A 128 1.78 -10.85 -24.74
N ILE A 129 2.79 -10.28 -24.08
CA ILE A 129 2.98 -8.84 -23.92
C ILE A 129 4.15 -8.42 -24.81
N ASN A 130 3.88 -7.60 -25.81
CA ASN A 130 4.89 -7.05 -26.73
C ASN A 130 4.43 -5.68 -27.25
N PRO A 131 5.25 -4.90 -27.97
CA PRO A 131 4.84 -3.60 -28.47
C PRO A 131 3.61 -3.71 -29.34
N ALA A 132 3.46 -4.75 -30.16
CA ALA A 132 2.26 -4.92 -30.98
C ALA A 132 0.99 -5.11 -30.14
N PHE A 133 1.07 -5.83 -29.02
CA PHE A 133 -0.03 -6.02 -28.08
C PHE A 133 -0.32 -4.74 -27.29
N LEU A 134 0.72 -4.02 -26.87
CA LEU A 134 0.57 -2.72 -26.20
C LEU A 134 -0.01 -1.67 -27.12
N GLU A 135 0.50 -1.56 -28.34
CA GLU A 135 -0.05 -0.68 -29.37
C GLU A 135 -1.47 -1.08 -29.73
N LYS A 136 -1.80 -2.38 -29.73
CA LYS A 136 -3.19 -2.82 -29.88
C LYS A 136 -4.06 -2.34 -28.71
N ILE A 137 -3.60 -2.49 -27.46
CA ILE A 137 -4.33 -2.02 -26.28
C ILE A 137 -4.49 -0.50 -26.35
N ARG A 138 -3.40 0.24 -26.57
CA ARG A 138 -3.38 1.70 -26.70
C ARG A 138 -4.28 2.14 -27.82
N HIS A 139 -4.22 1.52 -29.00
CA HIS A 139 -5.13 1.81 -30.10
C HIS A 139 -6.59 1.58 -29.72
N LEU A 140 -6.93 0.47 -29.06
CA LEU A 140 -8.30 0.20 -28.63
C LEU A 140 -8.75 1.21 -27.57
N VAL A 141 -7.90 1.52 -26.59
CA VAL A 141 -8.16 2.51 -25.55
C VAL A 141 -8.34 3.90 -26.18
N ASP A 142 -7.43 4.32 -27.05
CA ASP A 142 -7.50 5.54 -27.83
C ASP A 142 -8.75 5.58 -28.69
N GLU A 143 -9.10 4.49 -29.36
CA GLU A 143 -10.30 4.41 -30.20
C GLU A 143 -11.56 4.56 -29.35
N ILE A 144 -11.61 3.94 -28.17
CA ILE A 144 -12.71 4.09 -27.20
C ILE A 144 -12.73 5.50 -26.59
N GLN A 145 -11.57 6.10 -26.31
CA GLN A 145 -11.44 7.42 -25.67
C GLN A 145 -11.61 8.61 -26.63
N ARG A 146 -11.24 8.45 -27.90
CA ARG A 146 -11.38 9.45 -28.98
C ARG A 146 -12.79 9.54 -29.53
N VAL A 147 -13.68 8.64 -29.13
CA VAL A 147 -15.10 8.81 -29.42
C VAL A 147 -15.58 10.03 -28.61
N PRO A 148 -15.93 11.15 -29.27
CA PRO A 148 -16.44 12.31 -28.57
C PRO A 148 -17.74 11.91 -27.89
N LEU A 149 -17.80 12.02 -26.56
CA LEU A 149 -18.94 11.64 -25.70
C LEU A 149 -20.15 12.58 -25.86
N GLY A 150 -20.14 13.41 -26.91
CA GLY A 150 -21.12 14.46 -27.15
C GLY A 150 -20.49 15.82 -27.40
N LYS A 151 -21.30 16.76 -27.89
CA LYS A 151 -20.88 18.15 -28.10
C LYS A 151 -20.94 18.91 -26.78
N VAL A 152 -19.89 19.63 -26.44
CA VAL A 152 -19.86 20.48 -25.24
C VAL A 152 -20.67 21.77 -25.49
N ASP A 153 -21.67 22.04 -24.64
CA ASP A 153 -22.35 23.33 -24.56
C ASP A 153 -21.46 24.32 -23.78
N PHE A 154 -20.53 24.94 -24.50
CA PHE A 154 -19.60 25.94 -23.95
C PHE A 154 -20.31 27.13 -23.31
N LYS A 155 -21.53 27.45 -23.74
CA LYS A 155 -22.28 28.57 -23.17
C LYS A 155 -22.81 28.21 -21.78
N SER A 156 -23.30 26.99 -21.61
CA SER A 156 -23.69 26.47 -20.30
C SER A 156 -22.48 26.29 -19.40
N LEU A 157 -21.39 25.70 -19.93
CA LEU A 157 -20.15 25.51 -19.19
C LEU A 157 -19.54 26.83 -18.70
N GLY A 158 -19.49 27.87 -19.54
CA GLY A 158 -18.99 29.19 -19.16
C GLY A 158 -19.83 29.93 -18.11
N ARG A 159 -21.01 29.42 -17.74
CA ARG A 159 -21.78 29.89 -16.56
C ARG A 159 -21.38 29.19 -15.27
N PHE A 160 -20.86 27.97 -15.40
CA PHE A 160 -20.35 27.18 -14.30
C PHE A 160 -18.93 27.59 -13.98
N THR A 161 -17.99 27.47 -14.92
CA THR A 161 -16.57 27.76 -14.72
C THR A 161 -16.24 29.23 -14.89
N CYS A 162 -15.46 29.79 -13.95
CA CYS A 162 -14.83 31.09 -14.10
C CYS A 162 -13.43 31.08 -13.47
N TRP A 163 -12.43 31.46 -14.26
CA TRP A 163 -11.11 31.81 -13.77
C TRP A 163 -10.89 33.33 -13.85
N ASP A 164 -10.80 33.98 -12.70
CA ASP A 164 -10.31 35.35 -12.61
C ASP A 164 -8.86 35.39 -12.10
N VAL A 165 -8.27 36.59 -12.10
CA VAL A 165 -6.86 36.77 -11.69
C VAL A 165 -6.64 36.29 -10.25
N SER A 166 -7.69 36.11 -9.45
CA SER A 166 -7.68 35.83 -8.03
C SER A 166 -8.09 34.43 -7.59
N GLY A 167 -8.72 33.62 -8.44
CA GLY A 167 -9.09 32.26 -8.05
C GLY A 167 -9.89 31.48 -9.09
N PHE A 168 -9.92 30.16 -8.88
CA PHE A 168 -10.69 29.20 -9.65
C PHE A 168 -12.02 28.93 -8.98
N TYR A 169 -13.10 29.51 -9.50
CA TYR A 169 -14.42 29.25 -8.96
C TYR A 169 -15.38 28.78 -10.04
N GLY A 170 -15.85 27.55 -9.87
CA GLY A 170 -17.10 27.12 -10.46
C GLY A 170 -18.24 27.48 -9.54
N CYS A 171 -19.27 28.15 -10.05
CA CYS A 171 -20.41 28.55 -9.23
C CYS A 171 -21.51 27.49 -9.26
N TRP A 172 -21.98 27.07 -8.07
CA TRP A 172 -23.19 26.26 -7.93
C TRP A 172 -24.05 26.75 -6.77
N PRO A 173 -25.39 26.82 -6.92
CA PRO A 173 -26.17 26.61 -8.15
C PRO A 173 -26.06 27.78 -9.15
N LEU A 174 -26.35 27.53 -10.43
CA LEU A 174 -26.13 28.51 -11.52
C LEU A 174 -27.08 29.74 -11.48
N ASN A 175 -28.28 29.57 -10.94
CA ASN A 175 -29.38 30.52 -11.10
C ASN A 175 -29.56 31.51 -9.95
N ASP A 176 -28.86 31.35 -8.83
CA ASP A 176 -28.99 32.26 -7.69
C ASP A 176 -27.90 33.31 -7.73
N SER A 177 -28.23 34.61 -7.64
CA SER A 177 -27.24 35.69 -7.80
C SER A 177 -26.65 36.18 -6.48
N TYR A 178 -27.26 35.81 -5.34
CA TYR A 178 -26.85 36.26 -4.01
C TYR A 178 -26.18 35.16 -3.15
N GLU A 179 -26.33 33.89 -3.52
CA GLU A 179 -25.81 32.73 -2.78
C GLU A 179 -24.87 31.85 -3.62
N ARG A 180 -24.18 32.42 -4.63
CA ARG A 180 -23.25 31.64 -5.46
C ARG A 180 -22.07 31.18 -4.63
N LYS A 181 -22.06 29.89 -4.30
CA LYS A 181 -20.89 29.26 -3.70
C LYS A 181 -19.85 29.02 -4.78
N GLN A 182 -18.61 29.27 -4.42
CA GLN A 182 -17.45 28.98 -5.25
C GLN A 182 -17.11 27.48 -5.13
N LEU A 183 -18.01 26.61 -5.59
CA LEU A 183 -17.94 25.15 -5.41
C LEU A 183 -16.57 24.57 -5.72
N LEU A 184 -15.97 24.92 -6.88
CA LEU A 184 -14.67 24.36 -7.25
C LEU A 184 -13.56 24.80 -6.29
N THR A 185 -13.61 26.02 -5.75
CA THR A 185 -12.72 26.46 -4.68
C THR A 185 -12.97 25.70 -3.39
N GLU A 186 -14.23 25.48 -3.01
CA GLU A 186 -14.60 24.72 -1.81
C GLU A 186 -14.13 23.26 -1.87
N VAL A 187 -14.25 22.63 -3.05
CA VAL A 187 -13.74 21.29 -3.28
C VAL A 187 -12.22 21.23 -3.09
N LEU A 188 -11.47 22.17 -3.67
CA LEU A 188 -10.01 22.21 -3.50
C LEU A 188 -9.60 22.44 -2.03
N ASN A 189 -10.41 23.17 -1.25
CA ASN A 189 -10.16 23.37 0.18
C ASN A 189 -10.27 22.08 1.01
N LEU A 190 -10.92 21.03 0.52
CA LEU A 190 -10.97 19.73 1.21
C LEU A 190 -9.56 19.16 1.49
N ARG A 191 -8.56 19.58 0.71
CA ARG A 191 -7.16 19.15 0.86
C ARG A 191 -6.53 19.62 2.17
N TRP A 192 -6.70 20.89 2.55
CA TRP A 192 -6.16 21.40 3.81
C TRP A 192 -7.12 21.20 4.99
N LEU A 193 -8.43 21.05 4.74
CA LEU A 193 -9.41 20.75 5.78
C LEU A 193 -9.20 19.37 6.43
N GLY A 194 -8.84 18.36 5.62
CA GLY A 194 -8.68 16.98 6.08
C GLY A 194 -7.73 16.81 7.26
N PRO A 195 -6.44 17.18 7.11
CA PRO A 195 -5.46 17.06 8.18
C PRO A 195 -5.86 17.79 9.47
N LEU A 196 -6.54 18.93 9.36
CA LEU A 196 -7.03 19.67 10.52
C LEU A 196 -8.20 18.95 11.21
N ILE A 197 -9.15 18.39 10.46
CA ILE A 197 -10.25 17.61 11.01
C ILE A 197 -9.73 16.36 11.72
N GLU A 198 -8.77 15.66 11.11
CA GLU A 198 -8.12 14.48 11.70
C GLU A 198 -7.37 14.84 12.99
N GLN A 199 -6.60 15.94 12.98
CA GLN A 199 -5.95 16.45 14.19
C GLN A 199 -6.97 16.74 15.29
N ARG A 200 -8.07 17.43 14.98
CA ARG A 200 -9.13 17.73 15.95
C ARG A 200 -9.82 16.47 16.47
N LEU A 201 -10.00 15.45 15.63
CA LEU A 201 -10.56 14.16 16.03
C LEU A 201 -9.66 13.42 17.03
N ALA A 202 -8.34 13.47 16.82
CA ALA A 202 -7.37 12.89 17.75
C ALA A 202 -7.42 13.57 19.13
N GLU A 203 -7.69 14.88 19.17
CA GLU A 203 -7.83 15.66 20.41
C GLU A 203 -9.22 15.55 21.05
N ASP A 204 -10.28 15.49 20.25
CA ASP A 204 -11.68 15.47 20.67
C ASP A 204 -12.55 14.60 19.75
N ARG A 205 -13.04 13.47 20.30
CA ARG A 205 -13.94 12.54 19.60
C ARG A 205 -15.23 13.16 19.10
N SER A 206 -15.62 14.33 19.57
CA SER A 206 -16.82 15.02 19.08
C SER A 206 -16.76 15.43 17.61
N TRP A 207 -15.57 15.34 16.98
CA TRP A 207 -15.34 15.59 15.55
C TRP A 207 -15.56 14.37 14.63
N GLU A 208 -15.98 13.22 15.16
CA GLU A 208 -16.18 11.99 14.38
C GLU A 208 -17.17 12.17 13.22
N VAL A 209 -18.22 12.98 13.42
CA VAL A 209 -19.20 13.32 12.38
C VAL A 209 -18.57 14.16 11.27
N ALA A 210 -17.79 15.17 11.62
CA ALA A 210 -17.08 16.01 10.65
C ALA A 210 -16.08 15.18 9.82
N CYS A 211 -15.35 14.26 10.45
CA CYS A 211 -14.44 13.34 9.75
C CYS A 211 -15.19 12.43 8.76
N THR A 212 -16.32 11.86 9.20
CA THR A 212 -17.19 11.04 8.32
C THR A 212 -17.73 11.85 7.14
N LEU A 213 -18.18 13.09 7.37
CA LEU A 213 -18.67 13.98 6.32
C LEU A 213 -17.54 14.40 5.37
N TRP A 214 -16.33 14.58 5.87
CA TRP A 214 -15.18 14.94 5.04
C TRP A 214 -14.84 13.83 4.05
N HIS A 215 -14.79 12.57 4.49
CA HIS A 215 -14.61 11.44 3.57
C HIS A 215 -15.73 11.35 2.52
N ARG A 216 -16.98 11.59 2.91
CA ARG A 216 -18.10 11.63 1.95
C ARG A 216 -17.97 12.79 0.96
N ALA A 217 -17.52 13.96 1.42
CA ALA A 217 -17.26 15.11 0.57
C ALA A 217 -16.13 14.84 -0.42
N GLN A 218 -15.07 14.09 -0.03
CA GLN A 218 -14.03 13.65 -0.96
C GLN A 218 -14.58 12.77 -2.08
N VAL A 219 -15.42 11.78 -1.75
CA VAL A 219 -16.05 10.91 -2.76
C VAL A 219 -16.96 11.69 -3.72
N ALA A 220 -17.72 12.65 -3.19
CA ALA A 220 -18.56 13.52 -4.03
C ALA A 220 -17.70 14.43 -4.93
N ALA A 221 -16.61 14.98 -4.40
CA ALA A 221 -15.64 15.76 -5.17
C ALA A 221 -14.97 14.94 -6.28
N GLU A 222 -14.59 13.68 -6.02
CA GLU A 222 -14.07 12.77 -7.04
C GLU A 222 -15.06 12.52 -8.17
N SER A 223 -16.35 12.46 -7.86
CA SER A 223 -17.41 12.34 -8.87
C SER A 223 -17.47 13.60 -9.76
N LEU A 224 -17.36 14.79 -9.17
CA LEU A 224 -17.31 16.06 -9.90
C LEU A 224 -16.05 16.19 -10.77
N VAL A 225 -14.91 15.74 -10.26
CA VAL A 225 -13.65 15.66 -11.01
C VAL A 225 -13.80 14.71 -12.20
N ALA A 226 -14.40 13.53 -12.01
CA ALA A 226 -14.63 12.58 -13.09
C ALA A 226 -15.60 13.09 -14.17
N SER A 227 -16.66 13.83 -13.80
CA SER A 227 -17.52 14.53 -14.76
C SER A 227 -16.77 15.62 -15.52
N SER A 228 -15.93 16.39 -14.82
CA SER A 228 -15.09 17.42 -15.45
C SER A 228 -14.10 16.83 -16.45
N GLU A 229 -13.43 15.73 -16.08
CA GLU A 229 -12.51 14.99 -16.96
C GLU A 229 -13.20 14.47 -18.22
N ARG A 230 -14.45 13.99 -18.11
CA ARG A 230 -15.24 13.54 -19.28
C ARG A 230 -15.48 14.66 -20.28
N ILE A 231 -15.81 15.86 -19.79
CA ILE A 231 -15.99 17.04 -20.65
C ILE A 231 -14.67 17.42 -21.32
N VAL A 232 -13.57 17.43 -20.57
CA VAL A 232 -12.23 17.72 -21.11
C VAL A 232 -11.84 16.71 -22.18
N ARG A 233 -12.07 15.41 -21.93
CA ARG A 233 -11.82 14.33 -22.90
C ARG A 233 -12.64 14.54 -24.17
N SER A 234 -13.94 14.79 -24.04
CA SER A 234 -14.82 14.96 -25.21
C SER A 234 -14.37 16.15 -26.06
N HIS A 235 -13.98 17.25 -25.41
CA HIS A 235 -13.45 18.43 -26.11
C HIS A 235 -12.13 18.14 -26.82
N ALA A 236 -11.18 17.50 -26.14
CA ALA A 236 -9.90 17.09 -26.73
C ALA A 236 -10.11 16.19 -27.97
N ALA A 237 -10.98 15.17 -27.86
CA ALA A 237 -11.36 14.30 -28.97
C ALA A 237 -12.01 15.09 -30.13
N HIS A 238 -12.85 16.08 -29.83
CA HIS A 238 -13.47 16.91 -30.85
C HIS A 238 -12.44 17.83 -31.55
N LEU A 239 -11.49 18.39 -30.80
CA LEU A 239 -10.37 19.16 -31.36
C LEU A 239 -9.50 18.31 -32.31
N ASP A 240 -9.33 17.03 -32.01
CA ASP A 240 -8.65 16.06 -32.86
C ASP A 240 -9.40 15.78 -34.16
N ALA A 241 -10.71 15.57 -34.06
CA ALA A 241 -11.55 15.34 -35.24
C ALA A 241 -11.50 16.51 -36.23
N VAL A 242 -11.38 17.74 -35.74
CA VAL A 242 -11.28 18.96 -36.57
C VAL A 242 -9.85 19.41 -36.85
N ALA A 243 -8.83 18.60 -36.52
CA ALA A 243 -7.42 18.97 -36.71
C ALA A 243 -7.07 19.27 -38.18
N HIS A 244 -7.80 18.68 -39.13
CA HIS A 244 -7.65 18.89 -40.56
C HIS A 244 -8.21 20.24 -41.07
N LEU A 245 -9.03 20.92 -40.28
CA LEU A 245 -9.58 22.24 -40.61
C LEU A 245 -8.62 23.36 -40.21
N ASP A 246 -8.69 24.53 -40.86
CA ASP A 246 -8.01 25.71 -40.34
C ASP A 246 -8.60 26.16 -38.98
N SER A 247 -7.88 26.97 -38.21
CA SER A 247 -8.32 27.36 -36.86
C SER A 247 -9.65 28.14 -36.84
N GLU A 248 -10.02 28.82 -37.93
CA GLU A 248 -11.26 29.57 -38.01
C GLU A 248 -12.44 28.64 -38.27
N GLN A 249 -12.30 27.70 -39.21
CA GLN A 249 -13.28 26.65 -39.49
C GLN A 249 -13.45 25.71 -38.29
N ALA A 250 -12.35 25.31 -37.65
CA ALA A 250 -12.37 24.51 -36.44
C ALA A 250 -13.11 25.23 -35.30
N ALA A 251 -12.90 26.55 -35.12
CA ALA A 251 -13.60 27.31 -34.10
C ALA A 251 -15.12 27.38 -34.32
N VAL A 252 -15.55 27.52 -35.58
CA VAL A 252 -16.98 27.49 -35.95
C VAL A 252 -17.58 26.12 -35.66
N GLU A 253 -16.88 25.04 -36.02
CA GLU A 253 -17.35 23.66 -35.82
C GLU A 253 -17.47 23.31 -34.34
N VAL A 254 -16.38 23.55 -33.59
CA VAL A 254 -16.25 23.21 -32.17
C VAL A 254 -17.20 24.04 -31.31
N PHE A 255 -17.14 25.36 -31.44
CA PHE A 255 -17.80 26.27 -30.51
C PHE A 255 -19.13 26.83 -31.04
N GLY A 256 -19.46 26.64 -32.32
CA GLY A 256 -20.68 27.18 -32.93
C GLY A 256 -20.71 28.71 -33.07
N CYS A 257 -19.57 29.39 -32.86
CA CYS A 257 -19.47 30.85 -32.88
C CYS A 257 -19.07 31.37 -34.27
N ALA A 258 -19.76 32.39 -34.77
CA ALA A 258 -19.36 33.09 -36.00
C ALA A 258 -18.12 33.98 -35.74
N ALA A 259 -17.23 34.11 -36.73
CA ALA A 259 -15.91 34.78 -36.66
C ALA A 259 -15.86 36.24 -36.17
N LYS A 260 -16.98 36.87 -35.82
CA LYS A 260 -17.08 38.29 -35.41
C LYS A 260 -17.27 38.51 -33.91
N GLU A 261 -17.37 37.46 -33.10
CA GLU A 261 -17.53 37.61 -31.64
C GLU A 261 -16.17 37.84 -30.95
N PRO A 262 -16.02 38.79 -30.01
CA PRO A 262 -14.74 39.08 -29.33
C PRO A 262 -14.09 37.87 -28.65
N TYR A 263 -14.89 36.88 -28.25
CA TYR A 263 -14.43 35.64 -27.61
C TYR A 263 -13.76 34.66 -28.60
N THR A 264 -13.94 34.84 -29.92
CA THR A 264 -13.39 33.95 -30.94
C THR A 264 -11.87 34.01 -31.09
N SER A 265 -11.18 35.06 -30.61
CA SER A 265 -9.71 35.04 -30.60
C SER A 265 -9.17 34.06 -29.57
N GLN A 266 -9.71 34.07 -28.35
CA GLN A 266 -9.31 33.18 -27.26
C GLN A 266 -9.51 31.71 -27.63
N LEU A 267 -10.67 31.39 -28.24
CA LEU A 267 -10.98 30.02 -28.69
C LEU A 267 -10.08 29.55 -29.84
N ARG A 268 -9.69 30.46 -30.75
CA ARG A 268 -8.73 30.13 -31.82
C ARG A 268 -7.32 29.91 -31.27
N ASP A 269 -6.92 30.71 -30.28
CA ASP A 269 -5.64 30.54 -29.60
C ASP A 269 -5.61 29.20 -28.87
N GLU A 270 -6.68 28.80 -28.17
CA GLU A 270 -6.79 27.46 -27.57
C GLU A 270 -6.64 26.33 -28.61
N ILE A 271 -7.35 26.38 -29.74
CA ILE A 271 -7.21 25.36 -30.80
C ILE A 271 -5.75 25.28 -31.30
N LYS A 272 -5.13 26.45 -31.51
CA LYS A 272 -3.75 26.53 -31.99
C LYS A 272 -2.77 25.94 -30.98
N GLU A 273 -2.92 26.32 -29.71
CA GLU A 273 -2.08 25.84 -28.62
C GLU A 273 -2.28 24.33 -28.38
N TYR A 274 -3.52 23.85 -28.38
CA TYR A 274 -3.83 22.43 -28.29
C TYR A 274 -3.18 21.63 -29.43
N ARG A 275 -3.18 22.14 -30.66
CA ARG A 275 -2.49 21.48 -31.79
C ARG A 275 -0.98 21.41 -31.61
N LEU A 276 -0.39 22.40 -30.93
CA LEU A 276 1.05 22.47 -30.72
C LEU A 276 1.51 21.57 -29.57
N SER A 277 0.79 21.55 -28.46
CA SER A 277 1.23 20.86 -27.25
C SER A 277 0.33 19.74 -26.78
N ARG A 278 -0.74 19.42 -27.52
CA ARG A 278 -1.68 18.32 -27.20
C ARG A 278 -2.26 18.44 -25.80
N SER A 279 -2.55 19.66 -25.34
CA SER A 279 -2.95 19.91 -23.95
C SER A 279 -3.93 21.08 -23.83
N LEU A 280 -4.69 21.09 -22.74
CA LEU A 280 -5.62 22.14 -22.33
C LEU A 280 -5.22 22.59 -20.92
N TRP A 281 -4.96 23.87 -20.71
CA TRP A 281 -4.47 24.39 -19.44
C TRP A 281 -4.89 25.83 -19.19
N ILE A 282 -4.72 26.25 -17.94
CA ILE A 282 -4.81 27.64 -17.51
C ILE A 282 -3.45 28.11 -16.99
N THR A 283 -3.18 29.41 -17.12
CA THR A 283 -2.03 30.02 -16.44
C THR A 283 -2.40 30.38 -15.00
N VAL A 284 -1.55 29.91 -14.09
CA VAL A 284 -1.65 30.04 -12.64
C VAL A 284 -0.50 30.87 -12.14
N PHE A 285 -0.79 31.76 -11.19
CA PHE A 285 0.15 32.71 -10.64
C PHE A 285 0.44 32.37 -9.17
N PRO A 286 1.70 32.39 -8.71
CA PRO A 286 2.11 31.98 -7.36
C PRO A 286 1.36 32.67 -6.22
N GLY A 287 0.97 33.93 -6.41
CA GLY A 287 0.30 34.73 -5.38
C GLY A 287 -1.17 34.39 -5.13
N PHE A 288 -1.67 33.27 -5.66
CA PHE A 288 -3.09 32.91 -5.64
C PHE A 288 -3.34 31.43 -5.35
N VAL A 289 -2.34 30.56 -5.52
CA VAL A 289 -2.48 29.11 -5.38
C VAL A 289 -1.31 28.59 -4.57
N ASP A 290 -1.61 27.88 -3.49
CA ASP A 290 -0.60 27.25 -2.65
C ASP A 290 0.11 26.13 -3.41
N GLY A 291 1.41 25.96 -3.18
CA GLY A 291 2.24 24.97 -3.87
C GLY A 291 2.71 25.38 -5.28
N VAL A 292 2.40 26.60 -5.74
CA VAL A 292 2.90 27.14 -7.03
C VAL A 292 3.93 28.23 -6.78
N GLU A 293 5.20 27.96 -7.09
CA GLU A 293 6.30 28.91 -6.83
C GLU A 293 6.54 29.92 -7.96
N GLU A 294 6.23 29.54 -9.20
CA GLU A 294 6.37 30.38 -10.39
C GLU A 294 5.11 30.35 -11.27
N ASN A 295 5.00 31.29 -12.22
CA ASN A 295 3.90 31.28 -13.16
C ASN A 295 3.88 29.95 -13.92
N SER A 296 2.79 29.20 -13.77
CA SER A 296 2.70 27.81 -14.23
C SER A 296 1.46 27.60 -15.08
N ALA A 297 1.60 26.91 -16.21
CA ALA A 297 0.50 26.36 -16.98
C ALA A 297 0.11 25.00 -16.39
N LEU A 298 -1.08 24.96 -15.77
CA LEU A 298 -1.63 23.77 -15.11
C LEU A 298 -2.87 23.30 -15.86
N GLY A 299 -2.94 22.01 -16.18
CA GLY A 299 -4.04 21.44 -16.95
C GLY A 299 -3.86 19.96 -17.26
N LEU A 300 -4.49 19.50 -18.34
CA LEU A 300 -4.48 18.11 -18.78
C LEU A 300 -3.98 18.00 -20.23
N ASP A 301 -3.24 16.94 -20.55
CA ASP A 301 -2.94 16.58 -21.94
C ASP A 301 -4.09 15.80 -22.60
N ALA A 302 -3.92 15.43 -23.87
CA ALA A 302 -4.90 14.67 -24.64
C ALA A 302 -5.20 13.29 -24.04
N ASP A 303 -4.28 12.74 -23.26
CA ASP A 303 -4.40 11.45 -22.57
C ASP A 303 -4.90 11.65 -21.12
N LEU A 304 -5.30 12.88 -20.78
CA LEU A 304 -5.73 13.34 -19.46
C LEU A 304 -4.66 13.22 -18.37
N ASN A 305 -3.37 13.19 -18.69
CA ASN A 305 -2.33 13.33 -17.68
C ASN A 305 -2.21 14.79 -17.23
N THR A 306 -1.84 14.99 -15.98
CA THR A 306 -1.61 16.33 -15.45
C THR A 306 -0.38 16.97 -16.10
N VAL A 307 -0.54 18.18 -16.61
CA VAL A 307 0.54 19.00 -17.17
C VAL A 307 0.86 20.11 -16.19
N ASN A 308 2.15 20.26 -15.86
CA ASN A 308 2.70 21.40 -15.14
C ASN A 308 3.96 21.90 -15.85
N ARG A 309 3.94 23.14 -16.34
CA ARG A 309 5.05 23.75 -17.08
C ARG A 309 5.08 25.27 -16.89
N PRO A 310 6.14 25.98 -17.29
CA PRO A 310 6.17 27.43 -17.23
C PRO A 310 4.98 28.07 -17.97
N GLY A 311 4.27 28.96 -17.29
CA GLY A 311 3.09 29.65 -17.79
C GLY A 311 3.45 30.78 -18.75
N ASP A 312 2.68 30.91 -19.82
CA ASP A 312 2.85 31.92 -20.88
C ASP A 312 1.78 33.03 -20.83
N GLY A 313 0.88 32.98 -19.84
CA GLY A 313 -0.23 33.92 -19.71
C GLY A 313 -1.46 33.54 -20.54
N HIS A 314 -1.48 32.35 -21.16
CA HIS A 314 -2.63 31.84 -21.88
C HIS A 314 -3.86 31.70 -20.96
N ARG A 315 -5.02 32.16 -21.47
CA ARG A 315 -6.36 31.89 -20.90
C ARG A 315 -7.13 31.04 -21.88
N GLY A 316 -7.43 29.81 -21.50
CA GLY A 316 -8.27 28.93 -22.31
C GLY A 316 -9.77 29.18 -22.13
N SER A 317 -10.59 28.32 -22.73
CA SER A 317 -12.04 28.23 -22.61
C SER A 317 -12.48 27.70 -21.23
N GLY A 318 -13.79 27.63 -20.99
CA GLY A 318 -14.34 26.96 -19.80
C GLY A 318 -13.94 25.47 -19.69
N VAL A 319 -13.55 24.82 -20.78
CA VAL A 319 -13.01 23.45 -20.72
C VAL A 319 -11.56 23.45 -20.24
N SER A 320 -10.74 24.41 -20.68
CA SER A 320 -9.39 24.59 -20.13
C SER A 320 -9.42 24.93 -18.64
N ASP A 321 -10.42 25.71 -18.21
CA ASP A 321 -10.71 25.93 -16.79
C ASP A 321 -10.94 24.60 -16.05
N LEU A 322 -11.82 23.72 -16.55
CA LEU A 322 -12.01 22.38 -15.98
C LEU A 322 -10.74 21.51 -16.01
N ALA A 323 -9.92 21.60 -17.06
CA ALA A 323 -8.65 20.89 -17.10
C ALA A 323 -7.71 21.36 -15.98
N GLY A 324 -7.66 22.68 -15.74
CA GLY A 324 -6.95 23.28 -14.61
C GLY A 324 -7.48 22.81 -13.26
N PHE A 325 -8.81 22.77 -13.07
CA PHE A 325 -9.44 22.25 -11.85
C PHE A 325 -8.97 20.84 -11.50
N VAL A 326 -9.05 19.94 -12.48
CA VAL A 326 -8.68 18.53 -12.31
C VAL A 326 -7.19 18.44 -11.95
N ALA A 327 -6.34 19.20 -12.63
CA ALA A 327 -4.91 19.26 -12.33
C ALA A 327 -4.65 19.69 -10.88
N PHE A 328 -5.36 20.73 -10.40
CA PHE A 328 -5.21 21.21 -9.01
C PHE A 328 -5.61 20.14 -8.01
N TRP A 329 -6.76 19.49 -8.24
CA TRP A 329 -7.24 18.43 -7.38
C TRP A 329 -6.24 17.27 -7.27
N ARG A 330 -5.67 16.85 -8.40
CA ARG A 330 -4.70 15.74 -8.48
C ARG A 330 -3.35 16.09 -7.86
N LEU A 331 -2.90 17.34 -8.01
CA LEU A 331 -1.65 17.83 -7.42
C LEU A 331 -1.81 18.25 -5.95
N GLY A 332 -3.02 18.20 -5.41
CA GLY A 332 -3.28 18.63 -4.03
C GLY A 332 -3.13 20.13 -3.83
N LEU A 333 -3.31 20.95 -4.87
CA LEU A 333 -3.20 22.40 -4.81
C LEU A 333 -4.53 23.04 -4.42
N TRP A 334 -4.50 24.19 -3.72
CA TRP A 334 -5.70 24.96 -3.38
C TRP A 334 -5.44 26.47 -3.48
N ALA A 335 -6.51 27.27 -3.54
CA ALA A 335 -6.41 28.72 -3.60
C ALA A 335 -6.15 29.30 -2.18
N ASP A 336 -5.04 30.01 -2.00
CA ASP A 336 -4.45 30.26 -0.65
C ASP A 336 -4.96 31.53 0.06
N ARG A 337 -5.49 32.51 -0.68
CA ARG A 337 -5.62 33.90 -0.17
C ARG A 337 -6.48 34.11 1.07
N GLU A 338 -7.41 33.20 1.36
CA GLU A 338 -8.34 33.34 2.48
C GLU A 338 -8.23 32.18 3.48
N ARG A 339 -7.23 31.28 3.33
CA ARG A 339 -7.13 30.08 4.15
C ARG A 339 -7.16 30.43 5.64
N GLN A 340 -6.28 31.32 6.10
CA GLN A 340 -6.18 31.64 7.52
C GLN A 340 -7.51 32.17 8.09
N THR A 341 -8.13 33.13 7.41
CA THR A 341 -9.40 33.70 7.84
C THR A 341 -10.53 32.67 7.83
N LYS A 342 -10.54 31.80 6.82
CA LYS A 342 -11.54 30.75 6.67
C LYS A 342 -11.35 29.62 7.67
N GLU A 343 -10.12 29.26 7.97
CA GLU A 343 -9.76 28.29 9.01
C GLU A 343 -10.21 28.79 10.38
N GLU A 344 -9.91 30.06 10.72
CA GLU A 344 -10.38 30.69 11.96
C GLU A 344 -11.93 30.62 12.06
N GLN A 345 -12.64 31.02 11.00
CA GLN A 345 -14.11 31.02 10.99
C GLN A 345 -14.72 29.62 11.05
N LEU A 346 -14.21 28.66 10.28
CA LEU A 346 -14.78 27.32 10.21
C LEU A 346 -14.52 26.54 11.50
N PHE A 347 -13.32 26.66 12.07
CA PHE A 347 -12.94 25.89 13.26
C PHE A 347 -13.29 26.58 14.58
N GLU A 348 -13.92 27.76 14.55
CA GLU A 348 -14.60 28.35 15.72
C GLU A 348 -15.69 27.40 16.27
N ASN A 349 -16.35 26.64 15.38
CA ASN A 349 -17.42 25.74 15.76
C ASN A 349 -17.50 24.56 14.77
N ARG A 350 -17.38 23.31 15.28
CA ARG A 350 -17.45 22.09 14.45
C ARG A 350 -18.68 22.03 13.54
N TYR A 351 -19.81 22.60 13.97
CA TYR A 351 -21.04 22.60 13.17
C TYR A 351 -20.89 23.39 11.86
N TYR A 352 -20.01 24.40 11.80
CA TYR A 352 -19.75 25.13 10.55
C TYR A 352 -18.96 24.27 9.55
N VAL A 353 -18.03 23.45 10.04
CA VAL A 353 -17.32 22.47 9.20
C VAL A 353 -18.31 21.41 8.70
N GLU A 354 -19.11 20.83 9.60
CA GLU A 354 -20.13 19.84 9.23
C GLU A 354 -21.12 20.38 8.19
N GLU A 355 -21.61 21.60 8.39
CA GLU A 355 -22.53 22.27 7.46
C GLU A 355 -21.86 22.54 6.09
N LEU A 356 -20.62 23.03 6.08
CA LEU A 356 -19.88 23.24 4.84
C LEU A 356 -19.70 21.92 4.07
N LEU A 357 -19.30 20.85 4.75
CA LEU A 357 -19.05 19.54 4.13
C LEU A 357 -20.33 18.95 3.54
N ASP A 358 -21.46 19.02 4.25
CA ASP A 358 -22.75 18.56 3.74
C ASP A 358 -23.21 19.36 2.51
N GLN A 359 -22.96 20.67 2.52
CA GLN A 359 -23.21 21.53 1.36
C GLN A 359 -22.32 21.19 0.17
N ILE A 360 -21.03 20.87 0.39
CA ILE A 360 -20.11 20.43 -0.67
C ILE A 360 -20.61 19.10 -1.27
N ILE A 361 -21.03 18.13 -0.45
CA ILE A 361 -21.56 16.85 -0.91
C ILE A 361 -22.75 17.09 -1.86
N SER A 362 -23.78 17.79 -1.38
CA SER A 362 -24.98 18.06 -2.19
C SER A 362 -24.67 18.83 -3.47
N ALA A 363 -23.80 19.83 -3.40
CA ALA A 363 -23.44 20.64 -4.55
C ALA A 363 -22.60 19.86 -5.57
N CYS A 364 -21.70 18.98 -5.14
CA CYS A 364 -20.94 18.12 -6.04
C CYS A 364 -21.84 17.13 -6.76
N ASP A 365 -22.76 16.48 -6.05
CA ASP A 365 -23.69 15.51 -6.64
C ASP A 365 -24.57 16.18 -7.71
N GLU A 366 -25.15 17.34 -7.38
CA GLU A 366 -25.98 18.11 -8.31
C GLU A 366 -25.19 18.64 -9.51
N ALA A 367 -24.01 19.22 -9.27
CA ALA A 367 -23.17 19.78 -10.33
C ALA A 367 -22.64 18.70 -11.27
N SER A 368 -22.24 17.54 -10.74
CA SER A 368 -21.79 16.38 -11.55
C SER A 368 -22.91 15.91 -12.47
N SER A 369 -24.12 15.73 -11.92
CA SER A 369 -25.30 15.33 -12.70
C SER A 369 -25.65 16.36 -13.77
N TRP A 370 -25.52 17.66 -13.46
CA TRP A 370 -25.77 18.73 -14.42
C TRP A 370 -24.71 18.82 -15.53
N LEU A 371 -23.42 18.69 -15.20
CA LEU A 371 -22.34 18.65 -16.19
C LEU A 371 -22.57 17.52 -17.19
N ASP A 372 -22.94 16.34 -16.71
CA ASP A 372 -23.18 15.17 -17.55
C ASP A 372 -24.42 15.33 -18.45
N SER A 373 -25.50 15.91 -17.93
CA SER A 373 -26.80 15.91 -18.62
C SER A 373 -27.09 17.18 -19.42
N ALA A 374 -26.52 18.31 -19.05
CA ALA A 374 -26.84 19.62 -19.62
C ALA A 374 -25.67 20.28 -20.35
N VAL A 375 -24.41 19.94 -20.01
CA VAL A 375 -23.24 20.47 -20.71
C VAL A 375 -22.78 19.55 -21.83
N LEU A 376 -22.96 18.24 -21.69
CA LEU A 376 -22.58 17.28 -22.71
C LEU A 376 -23.82 16.85 -23.51
N ASP A 377 -23.94 17.31 -24.76
CA ASP A 377 -25.01 16.89 -25.67
C ASP A 377 -24.62 15.60 -26.41
N ILE A 378 -25.13 14.47 -25.92
CA ILE A 378 -24.85 13.12 -26.41
C ILE A 378 -25.60 12.82 -27.72
N THR A 379 -26.52 13.68 -28.18
CA THR A 379 -27.40 13.34 -29.33
C THR A 379 -26.71 13.29 -30.69
N HIS A 380 -25.46 13.74 -30.81
CA HIS A 380 -24.68 13.71 -32.03
C HIS A 380 -23.41 12.86 -31.85
N MET A 381 -23.52 11.54 -32.03
CA MET A 381 -22.37 10.64 -31.88
C MET A 381 -22.09 9.77 -33.11
N VAL A 382 -20.80 9.41 -33.18
CA VAL A 382 -20.13 8.44 -34.04
C VAL A 382 -20.94 7.13 -34.14
N ASP A 383 -20.69 6.33 -35.18
CA ASP A 383 -21.33 5.01 -35.35
C ASP A 383 -21.17 4.16 -34.08
N GLU A 384 -22.23 4.09 -33.26
CA GLU A 384 -22.35 3.32 -32.02
C GLU A 384 -21.81 1.89 -32.19
N LYS A 385 -21.94 1.36 -33.40
CA LYS A 385 -21.41 0.06 -33.79
C LYS A 385 -19.88 -0.02 -33.70
N VAL A 386 -19.14 0.99 -34.14
CA VAL A 386 -17.67 1.01 -34.13
C VAL A 386 -17.15 1.06 -32.70
N GLN A 387 -17.72 1.94 -31.88
CA GLN A 387 -17.36 2.03 -30.45
C GLN A 387 -17.64 0.72 -29.72
N ARG A 388 -18.80 0.10 -30.00
CA ARG A 388 -19.15 -1.19 -29.42
C ARG A 388 -18.21 -2.29 -29.86
N GLU A 389 -17.87 -2.39 -31.15
CA GLU A 389 -16.96 -3.40 -31.68
C GLU A 389 -15.56 -3.26 -31.07
N ALA A 390 -15.02 -2.04 -30.96
CA ALA A 390 -13.74 -1.78 -30.31
C ALA A 390 -13.77 -2.16 -28.82
N PHE A 391 -14.87 -1.86 -28.12
CA PHE A 391 -15.02 -2.19 -26.71
C PHE A 391 -15.24 -3.70 -26.45
N GLU A 392 -16.01 -4.39 -27.29
CA GLU A 392 -16.14 -5.84 -27.27
C GLU A 392 -14.80 -6.53 -27.54
N GLU A 393 -14.00 -6.01 -28.48
CA GLU A 393 -12.64 -6.48 -28.75
C GLU A 393 -11.73 -6.24 -27.54
N PHE A 394 -11.80 -5.07 -26.92
CA PHE A 394 -11.04 -4.72 -25.72
C PHE A 394 -11.33 -5.67 -24.55
N LEU A 395 -12.60 -5.96 -24.25
CA LEU A 395 -12.99 -6.92 -23.19
C LEU A 395 -12.64 -8.36 -23.53
N SER A 396 -12.49 -8.68 -24.82
CA SER A 396 -12.06 -9.99 -25.29
C SER A 396 -10.54 -10.18 -25.23
N LEU A 397 -9.77 -9.14 -24.86
CA LEU A 397 -8.33 -9.26 -24.71
C LEU A 397 -7.98 -10.26 -23.61
N PRO A 398 -6.95 -11.11 -23.80
CA PRO A 398 -6.57 -12.13 -22.81
C PRO A 398 -6.18 -11.56 -21.44
N LEU A 399 -5.82 -10.28 -21.36
CA LEU A 399 -5.42 -9.62 -20.11
C LEU A 399 -6.52 -9.66 -19.05
N TRP A 400 -7.80 -9.58 -19.45
CA TRP A 400 -8.94 -9.56 -18.53
C TRP A 400 -9.07 -10.87 -17.75
N ASN A 401 -8.75 -11.99 -18.40
CA ASN A 401 -8.76 -13.33 -17.79
C ASN A 401 -7.46 -13.66 -17.03
N ARG A 402 -6.52 -12.70 -16.94
CA ARG A 402 -5.14 -12.89 -16.43
C ARG A 402 -4.72 -11.85 -15.41
N ARG A 403 -5.66 -11.10 -14.87
CA ARG A 403 -5.35 -9.93 -14.06
C ARG A 403 -4.66 -10.24 -12.75
N ASP A 404 -5.03 -11.34 -12.10
CA ASP A 404 -4.38 -11.81 -10.88
C ASP A 404 -2.88 -12.03 -11.11
N LEU A 405 -2.53 -12.74 -12.19
CA LEU A 405 -1.14 -12.91 -12.62
C LEU A 405 -0.48 -11.57 -12.97
N LEU A 406 -1.18 -10.67 -13.67
CA LEU A 406 -0.64 -9.35 -13.98
C LEU A 406 -0.32 -8.53 -12.72
N TYR A 407 -1.17 -8.61 -11.71
CA TYR A 407 -0.96 -7.92 -10.44
C TYR A 407 0.22 -8.50 -9.66
N GLU A 408 0.33 -9.83 -9.57
CA GLU A 408 1.50 -10.51 -8.96
C GLU A 408 2.81 -10.08 -9.65
N VAL A 409 2.81 -10.06 -10.99
CA VAL A 409 3.97 -9.65 -11.80
C VAL A 409 4.29 -8.18 -11.60
N TRP A 410 3.26 -7.32 -11.57
CA TRP A 410 3.44 -5.90 -11.33
C TRP A 410 3.99 -5.62 -9.94
N LEU A 411 3.54 -6.34 -8.91
CA LEU A 411 4.07 -6.24 -7.54
C LEU A 411 5.57 -6.60 -7.50
N LEU A 412 5.98 -7.62 -8.26
CA LEU A 412 7.40 -7.96 -8.43
C LEU A 412 8.17 -6.82 -9.10
N CYS A 413 7.65 -6.28 -10.21
CA CYS A 413 8.27 -5.13 -10.88
C CYS A 413 8.42 -3.93 -9.92
N ALA A 414 7.36 -3.55 -9.20
CA ALA A 414 7.38 -2.45 -8.25
C ALA A 414 8.38 -2.67 -7.10
N THR A 415 8.51 -3.92 -6.62
CA THR A 415 9.52 -4.26 -5.60
C THR A 415 10.94 -4.12 -6.16
N LEU A 416 11.18 -4.56 -7.40
CA LEU A 416 12.47 -4.41 -8.06
C LEU A 416 12.81 -2.95 -8.37
N ASP A 417 11.82 -2.11 -8.72
CA ASP A 417 12.01 -0.66 -8.86
C ASP A 417 12.48 -0.04 -7.54
N ALA A 418 11.79 -0.35 -6.44
CA ALA A 418 12.16 0.11 -5.09
C ALA A 418 13.58 -0.35 -4.67
N CYS A 419 14.00 -1.55 -5.08
CA CYS A 419 15.36 -2.02 -4.84
C CYS A 419 16.42 -1.21 -5.61
N GLU A 420 16.12 -0.79 -6.84
CA GLU A 420 17.03 0.07 -7.61
C GLU A 420 17.13 1.48 -7.06
N GLU A 421 16.01 2.05 -6.61
CA GLU A 421 16.01 3.33 -5.90
C GLU A 421 16.88 3.26 -4.63
N ALA A 422 16.97 2.09 -4.00
CA ALA A 422 17.88 1.80 -2.89
C ALA A 422 19.36 1.59 -3.30
N GLY A 423 19.67 1.71 -4.59
CA GLY A 423 21.03 1.61 -5.14
C GLY A 423 21.49 0.19 -5.48
N TRP A 424 20.57 -0.77 -5.57
CA TRP A 424 20.88 -2.12 -6.07
C TRP A 424 20.78 -2.17 -7.60
N SER A 425 21.61 -2.97 -8.24
CA SER A 425 21.49 -3.32 -9.66
C SER A 425 20.69 -4.60 -9.80
N VAL A 426 19.68 -4.64 -10.66
CA VAL A 426 18.81 -5.81 -10.84
C VAL A 426 19.29 -6.65 -12.03
N GLN A 427 19.37 -7.96 -11.84
CA GLN A 427 19.52 -8.94 -12.90
C GLN A 427 18.38 -9.96 -12.83
N LEU A 428 17.55 -10.03 -13.88
CA LEU A 428 16.48 -11.03 -13.96
C LEU A 428 17.07 -12.42 -14.24
N LEU A 429 16.59 -13.43 -13.51
CA LEU A 429 16.95 -14.83 -13.68
C LEU A 429 15.82 -15.59 -14.43
N CYS A 430 16.10 -16.82 -14.85
CA CYS A 430 15.16 -17.70 -15.56
C CYS A 430 14.70 -17.22 -16.96
N LEU A 431 15.49 -16.37 -17.62
CA LEU A 431 15.33 -16.06 -19.05
C LEU A 431 16.08 -17.13 -19.86
N THR A 432 15.37 -18.06 -20.52
CA THR A 432 16.02 -19.11 -21.33
C THR A 432 16.63 -18.55 -22.62
N GLU A 433 17.79 -19.07 -23.04
CA GLU A 433 18.52 -18.60 -24.22
C GLU A 433 17.79 -18.88 -25.57
N GLU A 434 16.98 -19.93 -25.65
CA GLU A 434 16.34 -20.35 -26.90
C GLU A 434 15.00 -19.64 -27.17
N ASP A 435 14.29 -19.14 -26.14
CA ASP A 435 12.97 -18.48 -26.32
C ASP A 435 12.74 -17.22 -25.46
N ARG A 436 13.69 -16.82 -24.59
CA ARG A 436 13.63 -15.65 -23.68
C ARG A 436 12.25 -15.37 -23.07
N VAL A 437 11.61 -16.43 -22.61
CA VAL A 437 10.31 -16.40 -21.93
C VAL A 437 10.53 -16.20 -20.44
N TRP A 438 9.90 -15.20 -19.82
CA TRP A 438 9.77 -15.20 -18.36
C TRP A 438 8.68 -16.18 -17.94
N ILE A 439 9.04 -17.46 -17.87
CA ILE A 439 8.14 -18.52 -17.44
C ILE A 439 8.07 -18.47 -15.92
N LEU A 440 7.04 -17.83 -15.38
CA LEU A 440 6.77 -17.88 -13.95
C LEU A 440 6.13 -19.22 -13.59
N SER A 441 6.75 -19.96 -12.65
CA SER A 441 6.25 -21.25 -12.19
C SER A 441 4.95 -21.07 -11.40
N THR A 442 4.00 -21.99 -11.56
CA THR A 442 2.76 -22.03 -10.74
C THR A 442 2.92 -22.73 -9.40
N ASN A 443 4.04 -23.41 -9.21
CA ASN A 443 4.44 -23.85 -7.90
C ASN A 443 5.34 -22.78 -7.30
N PRO A 444 5.36 -22.70 -5.96
CA PRO A 444 6.39 -22.00 -5.24
C PRO A 444 7.75 -22.16 -5.88
N THR A 445 8.40 -21.05 -6.20
CA THR A 445 9.68 -21.09 -6.92
C THR A 445 10.72 -21.80 -6.06
N GLU A 446 11.45 -22.74 -6.68
CA GLU A 446 12.58 -23.43 -6.05
C GLU A 446 13.93 -22.72 -6.34
N GLU A 447 13.89 -21.75 -7.25
CA GLU A 447 15.00 -20.92 -7.72
C GLU A 447 14.59 -19.43 -7.73
N PRO A 448 15.53 -18.50 -7.50
CA PRO A 448 15.23 -17.07 -7.54
C PRO A 448 14.86 -16.58 -8.94
N VAL A 449 13.95 -15.60 -9.01
CA VAL A 449 13.48 -14.98 -10.24
C VAL A 449 14.31 -13.75 -10.64
N ALA A 450 15.05 -13.18 -9.70
CA ALA A 450 16.03 -12.13 -9.95
C ALA A 450 17.14 -12.15 -8.89
N VAL A 451 18.24 -11.51 -9.20
CA VAL A 451 19.35 -11.21 -8.27
C VAL A 451 19.51 -9.71 -8.19
N LEU A 452 19.74 -9.21 -6.98
CA LEU A 452 20.13 -7.82 -6.73
C LEU A 452 21.64 -7.80 -6.46
N GLU A 453 22.37 -6.92 -7.10
CA GLU A 453 23.82 -6.74 -6.91
C GLU A 453 24.15 -5.33 -6.41
N LYS A 454 25.01 -5.22 -5.40
CA LYS A 454 25.54 -3.95 -4.93
C LYS A 454 26.97 -4.14 -4.42
N ALA A 455 27.93 -3.57 -5.14
CA ALA A 455 29.36 -3.82 -4.91
C ALA A 455 29.68 -5.33 -4.96
N GLU A 456 30.17 -5.93 -3.86
CA GLU A 456 30.47 -7.36 -3.75
C GLU A 456 29.32 -8.17 -3.13
N LEU A 457 28.19 -7.53 -2.85
CA LEU A 457 27.02 -8.16 -2.24
C LEU A 457 25.99 -8.55 -3.29
N TYR A 458 25.33 -9.67 -3.06
CA TYR A 458 24.17 -10.07 -3.86
C TYR A 458 23.04 -10.61 -2.97
N LEU A 459 21.80 -10.42 -3.43
CA LEU A 459 20.58 -10.92 -2.82
C LEU A 459 19.73 -11.66 -3.85
N ASP A 460 19.02 -12.68 -3.39
CA ASP A 460 18.10 -13.46 -4.20
C ASP A 460 16.67 -12.92 -4.05
N VAL A 461 15.98 -12.69 -5.16
CA VAL A 461 14.55 -12.31 -5.18
C VAL A 461 13.73 -13.54 -5.57
N TRP A 462 12.72 -13.86 -4.76
CA TRP A 462 11.89 -15.05 -4.89
C TRP A 462 10.43 -14.68 -5.12
N ARG A 463 9.72 -15.47 -5.94
CA ARG A 463 8.27 -15.38 -6.13
C ARG A 463 7.57 -16.60 -5.53
N GLU A 464 6.59 -16.38 -4.67
CA GLU A 464 5.83 -17.42 -3.96
C GLU A 464 6.73 -18.48 -3.27
N PRO A 465 7.90 -18.19 -2.66
CA PRO A 465 8.78 -19.24 -2.15
C PRO A 465 8.12 -20.06 -1.03
N ARG A 466 8.41 -21.36 -0.98
CA ARG A 466 8.07 -22.19 0.19
C ARG A 466 9.04 -21.93 1.33
N ARG A 467 8.55 -21.38 2.42
CA ARG A 467 9.29 -21.17 3.66
C ARG A 467 8.71 -22.07 4.75
N ARG A 468 9.52 -22.97 5.29
CA ARG A 468 9.11 -23.82 6.42
C ARG A 468 9.44 -23.10 7.71
N THR A 469 8.44 -22.94 8.56
CA THR A 469 8.56 -22.35 9.90
C THR A 469 8.02 -23.33 10.93
N ALA A 470 8.25 -23.08 12.22
CA ALA A 470 7.68 -23.90 13.30
C ALA A 470 6.13 -23.93 13.27
N GLN A 471 5.51 -22.87 12.73
CA GLN A 471 4.06 -22.71 12.63
C GLN A 471 3.47 -23.32 11.34
N GLY A 472 4.31 -23.84 10.44
CA GLY A 472 3.90 -24.46 9.19
C GLY A 472 4.61 -23.89 7.96
N GLU A 473 4.09 -24.23 6.77
CA GLU A 473 4.60 -23.67 5.52
C GLU A 473 3.97 -22.31 5.25
N LEU A 474 4.81 -21.31 5.00
CA LEU A 474 4.44 -19.97 4.55
C LEU A 474 4.87 -19.80 3.10
N THR A 475 4.01 -19.16 2.31
CA THR A 475 4.26 -18.88 0.89
C THR A 475 3.98 -17.41 0.62
N PRO A 476 4.87 -16.50 1.06
CA PRO A 476 4.72 -15.09 0.75
C PRO A 476 4.75 -14.87 -0.77
N ASP A 477 4.00 -13.92 -1.31
CA ASP A 477 4.00 -13.68 -2.75
C ASP A 477 5.38 -13.28 -3.29
N LEU A 478 6.15 -12.52 -2.51
CA LEU A 478 7.54 -12.15 -2.82
C LEU A 478 8.42 -12.13 -1.58
N THR A 479 9.69 -12.52 -1.75
CA THR A 479 10.74 -12.25 -0.75
C THR A 479 12.02 -11.76 -1.41
N VAL A 480 12.75 -10.91 -0.70
CA VAL A 480 14.16 -10.62 -0.99
C VAL A 480 14.98 -11.19 0.14
N SER A 481 15.96 -12.04 -0.19
CA SER A 481 16.65 -12.86 0.80
C SER A 481 18.14 -12.91 0.54
N THR A 482 18.94 -13.20 1.56
CA THR A 482 20.34 -13.56 1.36
C THR A 482 20.45 -14.87 0.58
N PRO A 483 21.54 -15.04 -0.19
CA PRO A 483 21.73 -16.22 -1.01
C PRO A 483 22.03 -17.48 -0.19
N ARG A 484 21.85 -18.65 -0.81
CA ARG A 484 22.16 -19.94 -0.20
C ARG A 484 23.65 -20.06 0.19
N PRO A 485 23.99 -20.86 1.22
CA PRO A 485 23.11 -21.74 2.01
C PRO A 485 22.44 -21.06 3.21
N TYR A 486 22.80 -19.82 3.54
CA TYR A 486 22.33 -19.10 4.73
C TYR A 486 21.24 -18.10 4.35
N VAL A 487 20.11 -18.61 3.88
CA VAL A 487 18.98 -17.79 3.44
C VAL A 487 18.32 -17.11 4.64
N ARG A 488 18.29 -15.79 4.62
CA ARG A 488 17.60 -14.91 5.55
C ARG A 488 16.71 -13.99 4.73
N ASP A 489 15.40 -14.02 4.99
CA ASP A 489 14.48 -13.06 4.37
C ASP A 489 14.77 -11.67 4.95
N LEU A 490 14.94 -10.68 4.09
CA LEU A 490 15.17 -9.27 4.46
C LEU A 490 13.90 -8.46 4.26
N LEU A 491 13.17 -8.76 3.18
CA LEU A 491 11.89 -8.19 2.84
C LEU A 491 10.91 -9.32 2.51
N VAL A 492 9.71 -9.26 3.07
CA VAL A 492 8.58 -10.10 2.69
C VAL A 492 7.46 -9.20 2.20
N VAL A 493 6.90 -9.50 1.03
CA VAL A 493 5.73 -8.80 0.48
C VAL A 493 4.64 -9.81 0.22
N GLU A 494 3.47 -9.58 0.79
CA GLU A 494 2.28 -10.41 0.63
C GLU A 494 1.14 -9.60 0.03
N ALA A 495 0.46 -10.12 -0.98
CA ALA A 495 -0.81 -9.60 -1.47
C ALA A 495 -1.99 -10.42 -0.93
N LYS A 496 -3.03 -9.73 -0.44
CA LYS A 496 -4.27 -10.39 0.01
C LYS A 496 -5.52 -9.78 -0.59
N ASP A 497 -6.40 -10.65 -1.08
CA ASP A 497 -7.78 -10.30 -1.45
C ASP A 497 -8.64 -9.99 -0.21
N ARG A 498 -9.58 -9.04 -0.33
CA ARG A 498 -10.53 -8.61 0.72
C ARG A 498 -11.28 -9.76 1.42
N ILE A 499 -11.56 -10.88 0.74
CA ILE A 499 -12.42 -11.95 1.26
C ILE A 499 -11.78 -12.70 2.44
N LYS A 500 -10.44 -12.78 2.48
CA LYS A 500 -9.73 -13.53 3.53
C LYS A 500 -9.57 -12.73 4.82
N LEU A 501 -9.79 -11.42 4.78
CA LEU A 501 -9.59 -10.53 5.92
C LEU A 501 -10.96 -10.10 6.45
N ALA A 502 -11.38 -10.68 7.58
CA ALA A 502 -12.65 -10.31 8.20
C ALA A 502 -12.56 -8.87 8.71
N SER A 503 -13.61 -8.07 8.47
CA SER A 503 -13.82 -6.84 9.23
C SER A 503 -13.76 -7.24 10.71
N GLY A 504 -12.87 -6.64 11.52
CA GLY A 504 -12.66 -6.98 12.93
C GLY A 504 -13.89 -6.80 13.85
N VAL A 505 -15.07 -6.61 13.25
CA VAL A 505 -16.37 -6.40 13.88
C VAL A 505 -17.33 -7.48 13.35
N GLN A 506 -17.13 -8.74 13.77
CA GLN A 506 -18.30 -9.62 13.89
C GLN A 506 -18.83 -9.45 15.30
N GLU A 507 -19.88 -8.64 15.41
CA GLU A 507 -20.78 -8.64 16.57
C GLU A 507 -21.12 -10.09 16.92
N SER A 508 -20.74 -10.49 18.13
CA SER A 508 -21.15 -11.71 18.82
C SER A 508 -22.63 -11.64 19.21
N GLY A 509 -23.48 -11.43 18.20
CA GLY A 509 -24.92 -11.27 18.31
C GLY A 509 -25.70 -12.41 17.68
N ARG A 510 -25.29 -13.68 17.88
CA ARG A 510 -26.18 -14.83 17.68
C ARG A 510 -26.04 -15.84 18.81
N THR A 511 -27.05 -15.80 19.66
CA THR A 511 -27.33 -16.73 20.76
C THR A 511 -27.39 -18.17 20.26
N GLY A 512 -26.53 -19.04 20.79
CA GLY A 512 -26.61 -20.48 20.54
C GLY A 512 -25.43 -21.31 21.04
N ALA A 513 -25.52 -21.73 22.30
CA ALA A 513 -24.87 -22.91 22.89
C ALA A 513 -23.33 -22.94 23.06
N GLN A 514 -22.94 -22.74 24.31
CA GLN A 514 -21.86 -23.42 25.06
C GLN A 514 -21.16 -24.56 24.29
N HIS A 515 -19.96 -24.30 23.77
CA HIS A 515 -18.78 -25.19 23.73
C HIS A 515 -17.67 -24.54 22.88
N SER A 516 -16.76 -23.79 23.51
CA SER A 516 -15.30 -23.79 23.28
C SER A 516 -14.66 -22.48 23.77
N GLU A 517 -13.88 -22.57 24.85
CA GLU A 517 -12.99 -21.50 25.32
C GLU A 517 -11.66 -21.47 24.55
N PHE A 518 -11.57 -22.14 23.39
CA PHE A 518 -10.36 -22.25 22.56
C PHE A 518 -10.37 -21.35 21.30
N SER A 519 -11.35 -20.45 21.15
CA SER A 519 -11.57 -19.71 19.88
C SER A 519 -11.08 -18.25 19.88
N SER A 520 -10.56 -17.69 20.97
CA SER A 520 -10.18 -16.27 21.01
C SER A 520 -8.82 -15.95 20.36
N VAL A 521 -7.91 -16.92 20.21
CA VAL A 521 -6.58 -16.71 19.60
C VAL A 521 -6.65 -16.60 18.07
N ASN A 522 -7.68 -17.17 17.43
CA ASN A 522 -7.88 -17.07 15.99
C ASN A 522 -8.65 -15.82 15.54
N ALA A 523 -9.13 -14.99 16.46
CA ALA A 523 -9.86 -13.78 16.10
C ALA A 523 -8.94 -12.70 15.47
N GLY A 524 -7.65 -12.71 15.80
CA GLY A 524 -6.66 -11.75 15.29
C GLY A 524 -5.95 -12.15 13.99
N THR A 525 -6.04 -13.39 13.52
CA THR A 525 -5.29 -13.88 12.33
C THR A 525 -5.92 -13.49 11.00
N ASN A 526 -7.18 -13.06 11.00
CA ASN A 526 -7.92 -12.63 9.82
C ASN A 526 -7.96 -11.10 9.66
N THR A 527 -7.13 -10.34 10.38
CA THR A 527 -6.92 -8.91 10.10
C THR A 527 -5.71 -8.73 9.19
N ALA A 528 -5.62 -7.58 8.50
CA ALA A 528 -4.47 -7.26 7.67
C ALA A 528 -3.15 -7.37 8.48
N VAL A 529 -3.11 -6.74 9.65
CA VAL A 529 -2.00 -6.82 10.59
C VAL A 529 -1.74 -8.25 11.07
N GLY A 530 -2.80 -9.02 11.33
CA GLY A 530 -2.67 -10.42 11.75
C GLY A 530 -1.98 -11.30 10.72
N VAL A 531 -2.33 -11.13 9.44
CA VAL A 531 -1.66 -11.82 8.34
C VAL A 531 -0.21 -11.37 8.21
N ALA A 532 0.05 -10.06 8.23
CA ALA A 532 1.41 -9.55 8.16
C ALA A 532 2.27 -10.05 9.34
N ARG A 533 1.70 -10.07 10.55
CA ARG A 533 2.34 -10.57 11.77
C ARG A 533 2.67 -12.05 11.67
N LYS A 534 1.82 -12.86 11.03
CA LYS A 534 2.12 -14.27 10.75
C LYS A 534 3.41 -14.44 9.94
N TYR A 535 3.60 -13.62 8.90
CA TYR A 535 4.83 -13.66 8.10
C TYR A 535 6.02 -13.04 8.83
N ALA A 536 5.83 -11.93 9.54
CA ALA A 536 6.89 -11.27 10.31
C ALA A 536 7.45 -12.21 11.40
N LEU A 537 6.57 -12.86 12.18
CA LEU A 537 6.99 -13.80 13.22
C LEU A 537 7.53 -15.10 12.65
N GLY A 538 6.92 -15.62 11.58
CA GLY A 538 7.32 -16.91 11.01
C GLY A 538 8.63 -16.85 10.23
N LEU A 539 8.95 -15.73 9.58
CA LEU A 539 10.11 -15.58 8.69
C LEU A 539 11.20 -14.65 9.24
N GLY A 540 10.89 -13.82 10.24
CA GLY A 540 11.81 -12.86 10.83
C GLY A 540 12.47 -11.87 9.87
N PRO A 541 11.76 -11.32 8.85
CA PRO A 541 12.35 -10.37 7.93
C PRO A 541 12.59 -9.01 8.60
N GLN A 542 13.47 -8.18 8.02
CA GLN A 542 13.66 -6.82 8.51
C GLN A 542 12.44 -5.93 8.25
N VAL A 543 11.67 -6.23 7.21
CA VAL A 543 10.43 -5.55 6.85
C VAL A 543 9.42 -6.56 6.29
N THR A 544 8.16 -6.44 6.71
CA THR A 544 7.04 -7.18 6.12
C THR A 544 6.00 -6.20 5.58
N TRP A 545 5.72 -6.28 4.28
CA TRP A 545 4.65 -5.55 3.62
C TRP A 545 3.46 -6.46 3.35
N LEU A 546 2.28 -5.98 3.73
CA LEU A 546 1.02 -6.50 3.24
C LEU A 546 0.45 -5.50 2.26
N CYS A 547 0.50 -5.84 0.97
CA CYS A 547 -0.02 -5.05 -0.11
C CYS A 547 -1.45 -5.47 -0.45
N ASN A 548 -2.28 -4.50 -0.83
CA ASN A 548 -3.57 -4.79 -1.40
C ASN A 548 -3.85 -3.81 -2.54
N HIS A 549 -4.38 -4.31 -3.65
CA HIS A 549 -4.69 -3.50 -4.82
C HIS A 549 -5.82 -2.49 -4.53
N CYS A 550 -6.60 -2.69 -3.47
CA CYS A 550 -7.75 -1.87 -3.13
C CYS A 550 -7.88 -1.64 -1.61
N ASN A 551 -8.50 -0.50 -1.25
CA ASN A 551 -8.63 -0.07 0.15
C ASN A 551 -9.17 -1.18 1.09
N PHE A 552 -8.52 -1.38 2.24
CA PHE A 552 -9.05 -2.25 3.28
C PHE A 552 -10.33 -1.62 3.88
N ARG A 553 -11.39 -2.40 4.11
CA ARG A 553 -12.61 -1.88 4.76
C ARG A 553 -12.43 -1.61 6.27
N GLN A 554 -11.25 -1.85 6.82
CA GLN A 554 -10.92 -1.58 8.22
C GLN A 554 -10.45 -0.12 8.32
N VAL A 555 -10.90 0.61 9.34
CA VAL A 555 -10.42 1.96 9.61
C VAL A 555 -8.91 1.88 9.82
N ASN A 556 -8.15 2.58 8.98
CA ASN A 556 -6.70 2.56 9.01
C ASN A 556 -6.20 3.38 10.20
N GLN A 557 -6.16 2.78 11.39
CA GLN A 557 -5.47 3.37 12.54
C GLN A 557 -3.98 3.09 12.36
N ILE A 558 -3.25 4.11 11.93
CA ILE A 558 -1.79 4.06 11.69
C ILE A 558 -1.05 3.51 12.93
N GLU A 559 -1.54 3.80 14.14
CA GLU A 559 -0.93 3.29 15.38
C GLU A 559 -1.21 1.80 15.67
N GLU A 560 -2.27 1.21 15.09
CA GLU A 560 -2.59 -0.22 15.21
C GLU A 560 -2.04 -1.06 14.04
N ASN A 561 -1.78 -0.41 12.88
CA ASN A 561 -1.42 -1.08 11.62
C ASN A 561 0.08 -1.15 11.32
N HIS A 562 0.90 -0.39 12.04
CA HIS A 562 2.31 -0.70 12.13
C HIS A 562 2.50 -1.74 13.21
N GLY A 563 3.12 -2.85 12.84
CA GLY A 563 3.76 -3.70 13.82
C GLY A 563 4.63 -2.85 14.74
N ASP A 564 4.84 -3.31 15.97
CA ASP A 564 5.80 -2.66 16.86
C ASP A 564 7.18 -2.51 16.19
N ALA A 565 8.09 -1.77 16.83
CA ALA A 565 9.45 -1.55 16.33
C ALA A 565 10.24 -2.84 15.99
N TRP A 566 9.69 -4.03 16.32
CA TRP A 566 10.29 -5.34 16.14
C TRP A 566 9.73 -6.08 14.93
N THR A 567 8.43 -5.97 14.68
CA THR A 567 7.78 -6.67 13.55
C THR A 567 7.88 -5.91 12.23
N GLN A 568 8.10 -4.59 12.26
CA GLN A 568 8.31 -3.74 11.07
C GLN A 568 7.30 -4.03 9.95
N ILE A 569 6.04 -4.14 10.36
CA ILE A 569 4.91 -4.43 9.49
C ILE A 569 4.40 -3.13 8.87
N TYR A 570 4.14 -3.19 7.58
CA TYR A 570 3.51 -2.14 6.81
C TYR A 570 2.31 -2.71 6.07
N VAL A 571 1.18 -2.03 6.16
CA VAL A 571 -0.08 -2.42 5.53
C VAL A 571 -0.46 -1.33 4.53
N ALA A 572 -0.51 -1.68 3.25
CA ALA A 572 -0.90 -0.76 2.19
C ALA A 572 -2.40 -0.93 1.88
N ASP A 573 -3.21 0.06 2.26
CA ASP A 573 -4.62 0.11 1.86
C ASP A 573 -4.76 0.17 0.33
N GLU A 574 -3.93 0.98 -0.34
CA GLU A 574 -3.91 1.07 -1.80
C GLU A 574 -2.49 0.89 -2.31
N PHE A 575 -2.22 -0.26 -2.92
CA PHE A 575 -0.96 -0.61 -3.57
C PHE A 575 -1.25 -1.02 -5.01
N ARG A 576 -1.34 -0.02 -5.90
CA ARG A 576 -1.72 -0.22 -7.31
C ARG A 576 -1.01 0.78 -8.24
N PRO A 577 -1.04 0.60 -9.58
CA PRO A 577 -0.40 1.55 -10.49
C PRO A 577 -0.84 3.00 -10.22
N GLY A 578 0.13 3.89 -10.07
CA GLY A 578 -0.10 5.32 -9.74
C GLY A 578 -0.37 5.61 -8.26
N GLN A 579 -0.52 4.59 -7.41
CA GLN A 579 -0.75 4.72 -5.96
C GLN A 579 0.08 3.65 -5.23
N ILE A 580 1.40 3.85 -5.23
CA ILE A 580 2.33 3.10 -4.39
C ILE A 580 2.63 4.00 -3.17
N PRO A 581 2.47 3.51 -1.92
CA PRO A 581 2.77 4.32 -0.75
C PRO A 581 4.23 4.82 -0.77
N GLU A 582 4.44 6.11 -0.50
CA GLU A 582 5.79 6.73 -0.55
C GLU A 582 6.81 6.03 0.35
N HIS A 583 6.36 5.50 1.49
CA HIS A 583 7.21 4.79 2.44
C HIS A 583 7.61 3.38 1.98
N PHE A 584 7.02 2.85 0.90
CA PHE A 584 7.42 1.55 0.34
C PHE A 584 8.89 1.54 -0.08
N ALA A 585 9.28 2.45 -0.98
CA ALA A 585 10.66 2.53 -1.44
C ALA A 585 11.65 2.82 -0.28
N LEU A 586 11.29 3.73 0.62
CA LEU A 586 12.12 4.08 1.78
C LEU A 586 12.36 2.89 2.72
N THR A 587 11.32 2.09 3.00
CA THR A 587 11.42 0.94 3.91
C THR A 587 12.14 -0.23 3.26
N VAL A 588 11.95 -0.46 1.96
CA VAL A 588 12.77 -1.40 1.17
C VAL A 588 14.23 -0.99 1.22
N ALA A 589 14.55 0.28 0.96
CA ALA A 589 15.92 0.76 1.01
C ALA A 589 16.56 0.59 2.39
N ARG A 590 15.80 0.79 3.46
CA ARG A 590 16.25 0.55 4.83
C ARG A 590 16.52 -0.94 5.09
N ALA A 591 15.60 -1.82 4.69
CA ALA A 591 15.70 -3.27 4.87
C ALA A 591 16.85 -3.91 4.09
N LEU A 592 17.17 -3.33 2.93
CA LEU A 592 18.21 -3.84 2.03
C LEU A 592 19.52 -3.05 2.14
N ARG A 593 19.69 -2.19 3.15
CA ARG A 593 20.93 -1.45 3.31
C ARG A 593 22.05 -2.41 3.75
N PRO A 594 23.19 -2.47 3.02
CA PRO A 594 24.36 -3.21 3.48
C PRO A 594 24.77 -2.72 4.87
N GLN A 595 24.90 -3.62 5.83
CA GLN A 595 25.36 -3.26 7.18
C GLN A 595 26.79 -2.68 7.20
N THR A 596 27.55 -2.89 6.13
CA THR A 596 28.89 -2.35 5.89
C THR A 596 28.93 -0.89 5.43
N GLU A 597 27.80 -0.27 5.04
CA GLU A 597 27.72 1.14 4.57
C GLU A 597 27.49 2.16 5.71
N VAL A 598 27.76 1.78 6.96
CA VAL A 598 28.07 2.74 8.03
C VAL A 598 29.53 3.19 7.82
N SER A 599 29.72 4.04 6.80
CA SER A 599 30.89 4.88 6.50
C SER A 599 32.28 4.34 6.88
N GLY A 600 33.03 3.91 5.85
CA GLY A 600 34.47 3.67 5.88
C GLY A 600 35.31 4.95 6.04
N GLU A 601 35.26 5.56 7.21
CA GLU A 601 36.45 6.20 7.80
C GLU A 601 36.97 5.26 8.90
N ASP A 602 38.21 4.79 8.75
CA ASP A 602 38.96 3.96 9.70
C ASP A 602 38.60 2.46 9.89
N LEU A 603 38.61 1.66 8.82
CA LEU A 603 38.69 0.19 8.93
C LEU A 603 40.06 -0.36 9.39
N SER A 604 41.04 0.51 9.67
CA SER A 604 42.23 0.14 10.45
C SER A 604 42.10 0.42 11.94
N ALA A 605 40.97 0.96 12.38
CA ALA A 605 40.70 1.28 13.78
C ALA A 605 39.19 1.20 14.10
N GLN A 606 38.51 0.10 13.75
CA GLN A 606 37.29 -0.23 14.47
C GLN A 606 37.70 -0.86 15.81
N PRO A 607 37.57 -0.17 16.96
CA PRO A 607 37.54 -0.88 18.22
C PRO A 607 36.37 -1.86 18.11
N ALA A 608 36.57 -3.12 18.52
CA ALA A 608 35.44 -3.99 18.81
C ALA A 608 34.43 -3.16 19.61
N GLN A 609 33.23 -2.93 19.06
CA GLN A 609 32.18 -2.27 19.82
C GLN A 609 31.76 -3.25 20.89
N ASN A 610 32.49 -3.26 22.01
CA ASN A 610 32.14 -4.04 23.18
C ASN A 610 30.82 -3.46 23.68
N GLY A 611 29.70 -4.06 23.31
CA GLY A 611 28.40 -3.74 23.89
C GLY A 611 28.15 -4.57 25.14
N PHE A 612 27.19 -4.13 25.93
CA PHE A 612 26.71 -4.84 27.12
C PHE A 612 25.26 -5.25 26.92
N ILE A 613 24.96 -6.54 27.05
CA ILE A 613 23.61 -7.09 26.97
C ILE A 613 23.22 -7.64 28.35
N LEU A 614 22.14 -7.09 28.92
CA LEU A 614 21.53 -7.55 30.15
C LEU A 614 20.35 -8.47 29.84
N VAL A 615 20.52 -9.78 30.01
CA VAL A 615 19.47 -10.77 29.78
C VAL A 615 18.70 -11.01 31.08
N LEU A 616 17.39 -10.76 31.08
CA LEU A 616 16.55 -10.79 32.28
C LEU A 616 15.35 -11.70 32.10
N ASP A 617 15.23 -12.63 33.05
CA ASP A 617 14.06 -13.45 33.28
C ASP A 617 12.95 -12.60 33.92
N MET A 618 11.90 -12.29 33.16
CA MET A 618 10.85 -11.35 33.57
C MET A 618 9.68 -12.00 34.31
N THR A 619 9.87 -13.21 34.83
CA THR A 619 8.83 -13.92 35.59
C THR A 619 8.62 -13.32 36.98
N GLY A 620 7.47 -13.63 37.59
CA GLY A 620 7.10 -13.11 38.91
C GLY A 620 8.09 -13.44 40.03
N SER A 621 8.81 -14.57 39.95
CA SER A 621 9.82 -14.97 40.94
C SER A 621 11.03 -14.03 40.97
N MET A 622 11.30 -13.35 39.85
CA MET A 622 12.49 -12.52 39.67
C MET A 622 12.34 -11.07 40.13
N HIS A 623 11.15 -10.65 40.61
CA HIS A 623 10.90 -9.26 40.97
C HIS A 623 11.90 -8.69 42.00
N GLU A 624 12.17 -9.42 43.09
CA GLU A 624 13.14 -8.98 44.10
C GLU A 624 14.58 -9.01 43.58
N ALA A 625 14.89 -9.96 42.70
CA ALA A 625 16.19 -10.11 42.06
C ALA A 625 16.52 -8.92 41.15
N HIS A 626 15.52 -8.48 40.36
CA HIS A 626 15.65 -7.32 39.48
C HIS A 626 16.00 -6.05 40.24
N GLU A 627 15.30 -5.75 41.33
CA GLU A 627 15.59 -4.55 42.10
C GLU A 627 17.00 -4.56 42.72
N GLN A 628 17.51 -5.74 43.10
CA GLN A 628 18.89 -5.90 43.57
C GLN A 628 19.90 -5.70 42.45
N VAL A 629 19.66 -6.29 41.29
CA VAL A 629 20.52 -6.14 40.10
C VAL A 629 20.55 -4.69 39.64
N PHE A 630 19.39 -4.03 39.58
CA PHE A 630 19.28 -2.62 39.20
C PHE A 630 19.99 -1.70 40.19
N ALA A 631 19.90 -1.98 41.50
CA ALA A 631 20.66 -1.24 42.51
C ALA A 631 22.19 -1.43 42.35
N ALA A 632 22.64 -2.64 42.02
CA ALA A 632 24.05 -2.91 41.74
C ALA A 632 24.54 -2.22 40.46
N LEU A 633 23.73 -2.23 39.41
CA LEU A 633 24.01 -1.56 38.13
C LEU A 633 23.98 -0.03 38.23
N ALA A 634 23.20 0.57 39.14
CA ALA A 634 23.21 2.01 39.39
C ALA A 634 24.58 2.54 39.89
N GLY A 635 25.41 1.67 40.48
CA GLY A 635 26.78 1.97 40.86
C GLY A 635 27.81 1.78 39.73
N TYR A 636 27.41 1.19 38.60
CA TYR A 636 28.29 0.87 37.48
C TYR A 636 28.64 2.14 36.68
N ARG A 637 29.73 2.81 37.07
CA ARG A 637 30.31 3.95 36.35
C ARG A 637 31.62 3.55 35.68
N LYS A 638 31.55 2.89 34.53
CA LYS A 638 32.72 2.73 33.65
C LYS A 638 32.36 2.76 32.16
N THR A 639 33.11 3.58 31.46
CA THR A 639 33.03 4.01 30.06
C THR A 639 33.62 2.99 29.06
N GLU A 640 33.51 1.69 29.31
CA GLU A 640 34.11 0.65 28.44
C GLU A 640 33.19 0.18 27.32
N HIS A 641 31.89 0.45 27.41
CA HIS A 641 30.88 -0.02 26.46
C HIS A 641 30.25 1.15 25.72
N LEU A 642 30.13 1.01 24.39
CA LEU A 642 29.56 2.05 23.53
C LEU A 642 28.03 2.04 23.57
N THR A 643 27.41 0.90 23.88
CA THR A 643 25.94 0.74 23.96
C THR A 643 25.55 -0.31 25.00
N HIS A 644 24.41 -0.08 25.66
CA HIS A 644 23.80 -1.00 26.62
C HIS A 644 22.42 -1.44 26.10
N ARG A 645 22.12 -2.74 26.15
CA ARG A 645 20.82 -3.32 25.78
C ARG A 645 20.35 -4.28 26.85
N ALA A 646 19.06 -4.56 26.90
CA ALA A 646 18.50 -5.62 27.71
C ALA A 646 17.64 -6.56 26.85
N LEU A 647 17.86 -7.86 26.99
CA LEU A 647 16.99 -8.89 26.42
C LEU A 647 16.14 -9.48 27.52
N LEU A 648 14.87 -9.14 27.51
CA LEU A 648 13.88 -9.60 28.47
C LEU A 648 13.22 -10.85 27.91
N TYR A 649 13.02 -11.87 28.74
CA TYR A 649 12.33 -13.08 28.33
C TYR A 649 11.36 -13.56 29.40
N SER A 650 10.38 -14.36 29.00
CA SER A 650 9.50 -15.08 29.93
C SER A 650 9.39 -16.54 29.49
N ASP A 651 8.18 -17.07 29.36
CA ASP A 651 7.92 -18.48 29.02
C ASP A 651 7.22 -18.60 27.64
N HIS A 652 7.08 -19.82 27.15
CA HIS A 652 6.29 -20.18 25.95
C HIS A 652 4.76 -20.19 26.21
N GLY A 653 4.34 -19.83 27.43
CA GLY A 653 2.95 -19.82 27.85
C GLY A 653 2.08 -18.79 27.12
N SER A 654 0.84 -19.17 26.77
CA SER A 654 -0.11 -18.25 26.11
C SER A 654 -0.58 -17.08 26.98
N GLY A 655 -0.25 -17.09 28.28
CA GLY A 655 -0.54 -16.01 29.23
C GLY A 655 0.59 -14.99 29.36
N GLU A 656 1.72 -15.19 28.67
CA GLU A 656 2.88 -14.33 28.79
C GLU A 656 2.72 -13.01 28.00
N PRO A 657 3.22 -11.88 28.53
CA PRO A 657 3.13 -10.60 27.85
C PRO A 657 4.03 -10.52 26.60
N TYR A 658 5.11 -11.30 26.57
CA TYR A 658 6.03 -11.47 25.45
C TYR A 658 6.91 -12.71 25.70
N LEU A 659 7.38 -13.35 24.62
CA LEU A 659 8.39 -14.42 24.70
C LEU A 659 9.78 -13.81 24.90
N ILE A 660 10.21 -12.95 23.98
CA ILE A 660 11.46 -12.17 24.03
C ILE A 660 11.16 -10.69 23.74
N ARG A 661 11.88 -9.79 24.40
CA ARG A 661 11.82 -8.34 24.15
C ARG A 661 13.20 -7.71 24.30
N ASP A 662 13.74 -7.14 23.23
CA ASP A 662 14.93 -6.29 23.28
C ASP A 662 14.55 -4.87 23.74
N VAL A 663 15.36 -4.26 24.61
CA VAL A 663 15.19 -2.92 25.16
C VAL A 663 16.52 -2.20 25.01
N GLY A 664 16.54 -1.09 24.28
CA GLY A 664 17.76 -0.35 23.94
C GLY A 664 17.99 -0.27 22.43
N PRO A 665 19.20 0.14 21.98
CA PRO A 665 20.37 0.45 22.77
C PRO A 665 20.25 1.80 23.50
N GLU A 666 20.86 1.90 24.67
CA GLU A 666 21.02 3.14 25.43
C GLU A 666 22.50 3.48 25.63
N GLU A 667 22.81 4.77 25.70
CA GLU A 667 24.16 5.27 25.99
C GLU A 667 24.56 4.99 27.45
N ASP A 668 23.59 4.93 28.36
CA ASP A 668 23.82 4.74 29.78
C ASP A 668 22.93 3.64 30.38
N ILE A 669 23.46 2.94 31.38
CA ILE A 669 22.80 1.81 32.03
C ILE A 669 21.56 2.23 32.84
N GLU A 670 21.50 3.48 33.33
CA GLU A 670 20.41 3.99 34.15
C GLU A 670 19.15 4.19 33.29
N SER A 671 19.30 4.79 32.10
CA SER A 671 18.24 4.89 31.09
C SER A 671 17.71 3.52 30.68
N LEU A 672 18.60 2.55 30.46
CA LEU A 672 18.20 1.18 30.13
C LEU A 672 17.36 0.56 31.25
N VAL A 673 17.84 0.61 32.49
CA VAL A 673 17.13 0.08 33.66
C VAL A 673 15.76 0.74 33.83
N ASN A 674 15.66 2.06 33.64
CA ASN A 674 14.38 2.76 33.72
C ASN A 674 13.40 2.27 32.64
N LYS A 675 13.85 1.99 31.42
CA LYS A 675 13.02 1.41 30.36
C LYS A 675 12.61 -0.03 30.65
N VAL A 676 13.49 -0.83 31.24
CA VAL A 676 13.19 -2.22 31.65
C VAL A 676 12.13 -2.25 32.75
N ARG A 677 12.19 -1.34 33.74
CA ARG A 677 11.19 -1.25 34.82
C ARG A 677 9.75 -0.98 34.36
N LEU A 678 9.58 -0.43 33.16
CA LEU A 678 8.26 -0.17 32.57
C LEU A 678 7.67 -1.41 31.88
N GLN A 679 8.44 -2.50 31.77
CA GLN A 679 8.00 -3.69 31.06
C GLN A 679 7.12 -4.59 31.92
N PRO A 680 6.06 -5.19 31.34
CA PRO A 680 5.20 -6.10 32.09
C PRO A 680 5.97 -7.37 32.48
N VAL A 681 5.61 -7.89 33.65
CA VAL A 681 6.14 -9.12 34.25
C VAL A 681 5.34 -10.32 33.72
N GLY A 682 6.04 -11.40 33.39
CA GLY A 682 5.46 -12.66 32.97
C GLY A 682 4.97 -13.53 34.13
N HIS A 683 4.20 -14.55 33.80
CA HIS A 683 3.60 -15.46 34.78
C HIS A 683 4.51 -16.64 35.13
N GLY A 684 5.22 -17.22 34.16
CA GLY A 684 6.02 -18.44 34.33
C GLY A 684 5.10 -19.62 34.64
N GLY A 685 4.80 -20.44 33.61
CA GLY A 685 3.77 -21.49 33.71
C GLY A 685 4.31 -22.77 34.31
N ASP A 686 5.57 -23.09 34.03
CA ASP A 686 6.30 -24.23 34.56
C ASP A 686 7.57 -23.77 35.30
N THR A 687 8.56 -24.65 35.43
CA THR A 687 9.80 -24.34 36.17
C THR A 687 10.90 -23.86 35.23
N GLU A 688 10.91 -24.41 34.03
CA GLU A 688 11.72 -23.98 32.90
C GLU A 688 11.21 -22.64 32.36
N GLU A 689 12.09 -21.84 31.77
CA GLU A 689 11.71 -20.57 31.15
C GLU A 689 12.43 -20.45 29.79
N ALA A 690 11.98 -19.57 28.90
CA ALA A 690 12.45 -19.47 27.51
C ALA A 690 13.85 -18.81 27.37
N LEU A 691 14.77 -19.21 28.23
CA LEU A 691 16.15 -18.76 28.26
C LEU A 691 16.90 -19.22 27.00
N GLU A 692 16.56 -20.36 26.40
CA GLU A 692 17.14 -20.83 25.14
C GLU A 692 16.88 -19.83 23.99
N ASP A 693 15.67 -19.28 23.90
CA ASP A 693 15.33 -18.23 22.94
C ASP A 693 16.11 -16.95 23.23
N ALA A 694 16.25 -16.57 24.50
CA ALA A 694 17.03 -15.39 24.88
C ALA A 694 18.51 -15.53 24.48
N MET A 695 19.10 -16.71 24.70
CA MET A 695 20.48 -16.98 24.30
C MET A 695 20.65 -17.05 22.78
N HIS A 696 19.66 -17.58 22.05
CA HIS A 696 19.64 -17.54 20.59
C HIS A 696 19.64 -16.09 20.08
N TRP A 697 18.81 -15.22 20.66
CA TRP A 697 18.78 -13.80 20.30
C TRP A 697 20.08 -13.07 20.67
N CYS A 698 20.69 -13.38 21.81
CA CYS A 698 22.03 -12.88 22.12
C CYS A 698 23.04 -13.23 21.02
N ARG A 699 23.01 -14.45 20.49
CA ARG A 699 23.89 -14.86 19.39
C ARG A 699 23.63 -14.03 18.14
N VAL A 700 22.36 -13.86 17.76
CA VAL A 700 21.98 -13.02 16.60
C VAL A 700 22.51 -11.59 16.75
N ILE A 701 22.39 -10.99 17.94
CA ILE A 701 22.93 -9.65 18.21
C ILE A 701 24.47 -9.65 18.14
N ALA A 702 25.13 -10.68 18.68
CA ALA A 702 26.59 -10.76 18.67
C ALA A 702 27.17 -11.01 17.26
N GLU A 703 26.44 -11.69 16.38
CA GLU A 703 26.83 -11.85 14.97
C GLU A 703 26.75 -10.52 14.22
N ASP A 704 25.77 -9.67 14.58
CA ASP A 704 25.55 -8.37 13.97
C ASP A 704 26.51 -7.29 14.50
N LEU A 705 26.62 -7.17 15.82
CA LEU A 705 27.34 -6.09 16.50
C LEU A 705 28.76 -6.49 16.93
N GLY A 706 29.15 -7.74 16.67
CA GLY A 706 30.41 -8.31 17.11
C GLY A 706 30.39 -8.71 18.60
N ARG A 707 31.58 -8.85 19.19
CA ARG A 707 31.77 -9.37 20.56
C ARG A 707 31.00 -8.57 21.61
N GLN A 708 30.18 -9.27 22.41
CA GLN A 708 29.39 -8.68 23.49
C GLN A 708 29.85 -9.17 24.88
N ARG A 709 29.63 -8.34 25.91
CA ARG A 709 29.54 -8.80 27.30
C ARG A 709 28.07 -9.05 27.63
N ILE A 710 27.73 -10.27 28.02
CA ILE A 710 26.36 -10.72 28.25
C ILE A 710 26.23 -11.07 29.73
N MET A 711 25.32 -10.40 30.43
CA MET A 711 24.98 -10.72 31.80
C MET A 711 23.60 -11.36 31.84
N VAL A 712 23.53 -12.63 32.21
CA VAL A 712 22.27 -13.38 32.32
C VAL A 712 21.83 -13.42 33.77
N VAL A 713 20.58 -13.03 34.03
CA VAL A 713 19.99 -12.98 35.37
C VAL A 713 18.72 -13.82 35.35
N THR A 714 18.71 -14.94 36.08
CA THR A 714 17.60 -15.91 36.05
C THR A 714 17.59 -16.82 37.27
N ASP A 715 16.41 -17.26 37.70
CA ASP A 715 16.25 -18.28 38.73
C ASP A 715 15.68 -19.61 38.22
N ALA A 716 15.57 -19.77 36.90
CA ALA A 716 15.06 -20.94 36.20
C ALA A 716 16.07 -21.54 35.19
N PRO A 717 15.97 -22.85 34.89
CA PRO A 717 16.68 -23.47 33.78
C PRO A 717 16.00 -23.19 32.43
N PRO A 718 16.70 -23.33 31.29
CA PRO A 718 16.07 -23.29 29.97
C PRO A 718 15.22 -24.54 29.73
N HIS A 719 14.29 -24.49 28.78
CA HIS A 719 13.61 -25.69 28.31
C HIS A 719 14.59 -26.66 27.62
N LEU A 720 14.31 -27.95 27.66
CA LEU A 720 15.06 -28.92 26.86
C LEU A 720 14.76 -28.68 25.37
N THR A 721 15.70 -29.03 24.48
CA THR A 721 15.51 -28.88 23.02
C THR A 721 14.26 -29.59 22.49
N ALA A 722 13.81 -30.65 23.14
CA ALA A 722 12.58 -31.36 22.75
C ALA A 722 11.30 -30.65 23.22
N ASP A 723 11.41 -29.78 24.23
CA ASP A 723 10.30 -29.08 24.87
C ASP A 723 10.22 -27.61 24.43
N CYS A 724 11.32 -27.03 23.91
CA CYS A 724 11.32 -25.75 23.21
C CYS A 724 10.53 -25.84 21.89
N PRO A 725 9.49 -25.02 21.66
CA PRO A 725 8.68 -25.03 20.43
C PRO A 725 9.49 -24.85 19.14
N GLU A 726 10.57 -24.07 19.21
CA GLU A 726 11.46 -23.77 18.08
C GLU A 726 12.62 -24.79 17.96
N GLY A 727 12.68 -25.79 18.85
CA GLY A 727 13.74 -26.80 18.85
C GLY A 727 15.13 -26.21 19.09
N ILE A 728 15.22 -25.09 19.80
CA ILE A 728 16.47 -24.41 20.08
C ILE A 728 17.30 -25.24 21.07
N ASN A 729 18.59 -25.37 20.77
CA ASN A 729 19.53 -26.04 21.65
C ASN A 729 20.32 -25.00 22.44
N PHE A 730 19.87 -24.71 23.66
CA PHE A 730 20.54 -23.79 24.59
C PHE A 730 22.06 -23.98 24.63
N SER A 731 22.51 -25.22 24.79
CA SER A 731 23.94 -25.54 24.89
C SER A 731 24.72 -25.25 23.61
N ALA A 732 24.08 -25.33 22.45
CA ALA A 732 24.68 -24.94 21.17
C ALA A 732 24.78 -23.42 21.07
N GLU A 733 23.75 -22.67 21.48
CA GLU A 733 23.73 -21.21 21.44
C GLU A 733 24.81 -20.60 22.35
N VAL A 734 24.94 -21.09 23.58
CA VAL A 734 25.98 -20.64 24.52
C VAL A 734 27.39 -20.91 23.96
N ARG A 735 27.63 -22.08 23.37
CA ARG A 735 28.93 -22.40 22.75
C ARG A 735 29.23 -21.52 21.54
N GLN A 736 28.22 -21.19 20.74
CA GLN A 736 28.40 -20.30 19.59
C GLN A 736 28.74 -18.88 20.05
N LEU A 737 28.06 -18.37 21.07
CA LEU A 737 28.38 -17.07 21.68
C LEU A 737 29.82 -17.01 22.22
N LEU A 738 30.25 -18.04 22.95
CA LEU A 738 31.64 -18.15 23.41
C LEU A 738 32.62 -18.27 22.23
N GLY A 739 32.22 -18.97 21.16
CA GLY A 739 32.98 -19.07 19.90
C GLY A 739 33.14 -17.74 19.16
N LEU A 740 32.14 -16.86 19.25
CA LEU A 740 32.20 -15.46 18.79
C LEU A 740 33.05 -14.57 19.72
N GLY A 741 33.59 -15.14 20.80
CA GLY A 741 34.43 -14.46 21.78
C GLY A 741 33.64 -13.69 22.84
N CYS A 742 32.31 -13.82 22.91
CA CYS A 742 31.51 -13.12 23.91
C CYS A 742 31.91 -13.53 25.34
N GLU A 743 31.77 -12.59 26.28
CA GLU A 743 31.95 -12.86 27.70
C GLU A 743 30.56 -13.03 28.33
N ILE A 744 30.26 -14.19 28.88
CA ILE A 744 28.96 -14.52 29.47
C ILE A 744 29.14 -14.62 30.99
N LEU A 745 28.49 -13.73 31.72
CA LEU A 745 28.34 -13.78 33.17
C LEU A 745 26.92 -14.21 33.50
N VAL A 746 26.77 -15.38 34.11
CA VAL A 746 25.48 -15.86 34.60
C VAL A 746 25.38 -15.59 36.08
N VAL A 747 24.30 -14.94 36.48
CA VAL A 747 23.92 -14.71 37.85
C VAL A 747 22.62 -15.47 38.11
N SER A 748 22.72 -16.57 38.85
CA SER A 748 21.57 -17.47 39.05
C SER A 748 21.53 -18.09 40.44
N ASN A 749 20.32 -18.23 40.99
CA ASN A 749 20.06 -18.92 42.25
C ASN A 749 19.47 -20.33 42.09
N TRP A 750 19.37 -20.83 40.85
CA TRP A 750 18.83 -22.16 40.58
C TRP A 750 19.49 -23.27 41.41
N MET A 751 20.79 -23.12 41.72
CA MET A 751 21.55 -24.09 42.52
C MET A 751 21.22 -24.11 44.02
N GLU A 752 20.52 -23.11 44.57
CA GLU A 752 20.25 -23.03 46.01
C GLU A 752 18.87 -23.60 46.40
N ARG A 753 18.02 -24.02 45.44
CA ARG A 753 16.68 -24.57 45.73
C ARG A 753 16.80 -26.00 46.31
N PRO A 754 16.52 -26.21 47.63
CA PRO A 754 16.57 -27.53 48.23
C PRO A 754 15.33 -28.34 47.81
N GLY A 755 15.53 -29.42 47.04
CA GLY A 755 14.44 -30.34 46.67
C GLY A 755 14.48 -30.88 45.25
N LEU A 756 15.28 -30.28 44.36
CA LEU A 756 15.56 -30.82 43.03
C LEU A 756 16.63 -31.91 43.19
N GLY A 757 16.22 -33.19 43.19
CA GLY A 757 17.14 -34.33 43.31
C GLY A 757 18.17 -34.40 42.17
N ASP A 758 18.97 -35.47 42.12
CA ASP A 758 20.03 -35.76 41.13
C ASP A 758 19.65 -35.63 39.62
N GLN A 759 18.40 -35.28 39.30
CA GLN A 759 17.87 -35.10 37.94
C GLN A 759 18.01 -33.67 37.39
N ALA A 760 18.11 -32.62 38.21
CA ALA A 760 18.31 -31.25 37.71
C ALA A 760 19.82 -30.95 37.60
N LYS A 761 20.46 -31.42 36.52
CA LYS A 761 21.83 -30.98 36.22
C LYS A 761 21.79 -29.46 35.99
N ASN A 762 22.67 -28.72 36.69
CA ASN A 762 22.87 -27.30 36.44
C ASN A 762 23.14 -27.10 34.93
N PRO A 763 22.25 -26.41 34.18
CA PRO A 763 22.40 -26.23 32.74
C PRO A 763 23.68 -25.47 32.39
N TRP A 764 24.18 -24.66 33.33
CA TRP A 764 25.42 -23.89 33.20
C TRP A 764 26.68 -24.68 33.54
N GLY A 765 26.54 -25.84 34.17
CA GLY A 765 27.66 -26.60 34.72
C GLY A 765 28.66 -27.10 33.67
N GLU A 766 28.20 -27.31 32.44
CA GLU A 766 29.06 -27.78 31.34
C GLU A 766 29.97 -26.70 30.74
N PHE A 767 29.73 -25.42 31.02
CA PHE A 767 30.57 -24.30 30.55
C PHE A 767 31.58 -23.84 31.62
N LEU A 768 31.56 -24.45 32.81
CA LEU A 768 32.52 -24.14 33.87
C LEU A 768 33.94 -24.49 33.42
N GLY A 769 34.76 -23.47 33.24
CA GLY A 769 36.14 -23.59 32.75
C GLY A 769 36.33 -23.10 31.32
N ASP A 770 35.26 -22.82 30.58
CA ASP A 770 35.35 -22.20 29.26
C ASP A 770 35.81 -20.74 29.38
N THR A 771 36.69 -20.33 28.46
CA THR A 771 37.21 -18.97 28.44
C THR A 771 36.09 -18.01 28.06
N GLY A 772 35.83 -17.01 28.90
CA GLY A 772 34.74 -16.06 28.69
C GLY A 772 33.45 -16.40 29.43
N PHE A 773 33.36 -17.56 30.10
CA PHE A 773 32.19 -17.92 30.90
C PHE A 773 32.44 -17.75 32.40
N LYS A 774 31.49 -17.16 33.12
CA LYS A 774 31.48 -17.06 34.59
C LYS A 774 30.08 -17.36 35.12
N LEU A 775 30.00 -18.08 36.24
CA LEU A 775 28.77 -18.33 36.98
C LEU A 775 28.92 -17.81 38.41
N ALA A 776 27.95 -17.03 38.86
CA ALA A 776 27.89 -16.45 40.20
C ALA A 776 26.50 -16.69 40.81
N PRO A 777 26.39 -16.91 42.12
CA PRO A 777 25.09 -17.00 42.77
C PRO A 777 24.44 -15.62 42.81
N LEU A 778 23.11 -15.52 42.70
CA LEU A 778 22.39 -14.23 42.66
C LEU A 778 22.65 -13.39 43.90
N ASN A 779 22.80 -14.04 45.07
CA ASN A 779 23.15 -13.38 46.32
C ASN A 779 24.57 -12.76 46.33
N SER A 780 25.46 -13.12 45.41
CA SER A 780 26.81 -12.54 45.34
C SER A 780 26.83 -11.09 44.86
N LEU A 781 25.78 -10.63 44.16
CA LEU A 781 25.62 -9.23 43.80
C LEU A 781 25.44 -8.30 45.03
N LEU A 782 25.08 -8.86 46.19
CA LEU A 782 24.85 -8.11 47.44
C LEU A 782 26.14 -7.83 48.24
N ILE A 783 27.22 -8.57 47.97
CA ILE A 783 28.49 -8.44 48.67
C ILE A 783 29.41 -7.67 47.73
N GLY A 784 29.43 -6.33 47.85
CA GLY A 784 30.11 -5.39 46.94
C GLY A 784 31.60 -5.65 46.68
N ASN A 785 31.92 -6.74 45.99
CA ASN A 785 33.23 -7.10 45.50
C ASN A 785 33.32 -6.66 44.04
N GLU A 786 34.35 -5.86 43.75
CA GLU A 786 34.61 -5.15 42.49
C GLU A 786 35.02 -6.04 41.30
N THR A 787 34.50 -7.27 41.16
CA THR A 787 34.93 -8.19 40.09
C THR A 787 34.04 -8.23 38.86
#